data_AF-A0A4R3N297-F1
#
_entry.id   AF-A0A4R3N297-F1
#
_cell.length_a   1.000
_cell.length_b   1.000
_cell.length_c   1.000
_cell.angle_alpha   90.00
_cell.angle_beta   90.00
_cell.angle_gamma   90.00
#
_symmetry.space_group_name_H-M   'P 1'
#
loop_
_entity.id
_entity.type
_entity.pdbx_description
1 polymer ?
#
loop_
_entity_poly.entity_id
_entity_poly.type
_entity_poly.pdbx_seq_one_letter_code
_entity_poly.pdbx_strand_id
1 'polypeptide(L)'
;MTSAREKFIALLKDDILQMELASLDFGIYRILNFRRREIEDFLDRELPARIDAALATLPGAPTEDEQGRLFHHLYTFFSRYYDDGDFVTRPRRGRNAAYSVPYNGQDVHFWWATKGSHYVKSGERFASYVWKDGPRAIRIEVAQADIEKDNVKGAKRYYLPAAVDTTDDTLVIRLAYRPLDADEATRFEKRKAADDQDDGEDAPEGRTTQERILNAWLDGGGPRKAKIPAGVDKALLRKHVARYVAGQTSDFFVHPQLGEFLSGELDWYLKNEFLEIWDRADGDALARERGKLAIVRDIGNALIAFLAAIEDVQAQLFEKRKFVLASDWLARVSALPQGKAAQALIADACANADQVNEWLGWLGREPLKGRALANAGKHGLALLKEFPHLCIHTRHFDEGFKLRLLSLFDDIEAATGGVLVHSENYAALRTLEYAYRQRIKCIYIDPPYNTGKDGFAYKDALQHSSWNSMLIERAQQSSSLLKQDGALFASIDEVEQPSLRQLLNDVFGEENHVADMIWAAGRKNDSRLISVSHEYVIAYAKDRAHLSEAKNEWQQKKKGLDEIYAQHEKLKREHGDDYAAMSAGLKAWYNSLPDGHPSKAHKHYSHIDQNGIYFPADISWPGGGGPTYKVLHPVTKKPVKVPARGWMTSDPEKMQEWIKDGRVHFGADETSVPCIKAYLKDREYQAPYSVFYQDGRAATKRLRQLIGFDDFGYPKDETVIAEIVAMLGETRYTLDYFAGSGTTAHAVINLNREDGGTRKFVLVEQGEYFDTVLLPRVAKVISCPEWKDGQPKDGVAMTGDEDHWSQRSPALVNVLRLERYEDSLDALELPGETAARNAGQLSFADAPLRYVHEATAGKPSITLRHEQLAHPFACTIPQTLHGAPTLAKVDLLATCLLLLGLHPVRVREVARKDKVSPRYVFAEARPNGRPGELHLLFLRDCDDALVGEPLRKQAEAEMAWLDQTIDREFGRAPGDYAVVWYNRNAVLSSPNGRSLDPDVIRRMLERAPKERGA
;
A
#
# COMPACT_ATOMS: atom_id res chain seq x y z
N MET A 1 50.76 5.40 3.11
CA MET A 1 49.71 4.44 2.71
C MET A 1 49.03 3.97 3.99
N THR A 2 47.71 4.07 4.07
CA THR A 2 46.92 3.63 5.24
C THR A 2 47.08 2.12 5.45
N SER A 3 47.35 1.68 6.68
CA SER A 3 47.53 0.26 7.02
C SER A 3 46.24 -0.55 6.82
N ALA A 4 46.35 -1.87 6.61
CA ALA A 4 45.17 -2.74 6.46
C ALA A 4 44.23 -2.67 7.67
N ARG A 5 44.80 -2.52 8.88
CA ARG A 5 44.06 -2.29 10.13
C ARG A 5 43.23 -1.02 10.07
N GLU A 6 43.85 0.12 9.76
CA GLU A 6 43.16 1.41 9.70
C GLU A 6 42.05 1.41 8.64
N LYS A 7 42.28 0.77 7.49
CA LYS A 7 41.23 0.61 6.46
C LYS A 7 40.04 -0.21 6.94
N PHE A 8 40.29 -1.31 7.66
CA PHE A 8 39.21 -2.14 8.18
C PHE A 8 38.40 -1.45 9.28
N ILE A 9 39.09 -0.78 10.20
CA ILE A 9 38.43 -0.02 11.27
C ILE A 9 37.61 1.13 10.69
N ALA A 10 38.14 1.86 9.69
CA ALA A 10 37.40 2.90 8.99
C ALA A 10 36.14 2.36 8.28
N LEU A 11 36.25 1.23 7.58
CA LEU A 11 35.10 0.57 6.96
C LEU A 11 33.99 0.25 7.98
N LEU A 12 34.36 -0.29 9.15
CA LEU A 12 33.38 -0.59 10.19
C LEU A 12 32.78 0.67 10.82
N LYS A 13 33.60 1.68 11.14
CA LYS A 13 33.15 2.88 11.86
C LYS A 13 32.41 3.85 10.96
N ASP A 14 32.97 4.19 9.82
CA ASP A 14 32.53 5.31 9.00
C ASP A 14 31.49 4.86 7.96
N ASP A 15 31.66 3.65 7.41
CA ASP A 15 30.78 3.16 6.36
C ASP A 15 29.65 2.29 6.93
N ILE A 16 29.97 1.19 7.63
CA ILE A 16 28.96 0.19 8.08
C ILE A 16 28.14 0.67 9.28
N LEU A 17 28.79 1.09 10.37
CA LEU A 17 28.10 1.52 11.58
C LEU A 17 27.75 3.01 11.56
N GLN A 18 28.31 3.78 10.62
CA GLN A 18 28.10 5.22 10.48
C GLN A 18 28.19 5.94 11.84
N MET A 19 29.27 5.66 12.57
CA MET A 19 29.46 6.07 13.96
C MET A 19 29.42 7.59 14.12
N GLU A 20 29.68 8.37 13.07
CA GLU A 20 29.54 9.82 13.09
C GLU A 20 28.07 10.27 13.20
N LEU A 21 27.11 9.44 12.77
CA LEU A 21 25.66 9.64 12.93
C LEU A 21 25.16 9.33 14.34
N ALA A 22 25.96 8.68 15.16
CA ALA A 22 25.53 8.35 16.51
C ALA A 22 25.28 9.60 17.37
N SER A 23 25.58 10.84 16.94
CA SER A 23 25.11 12.04 17.64
C SER A 23 23.61 12.34 17.44
N LEU A 24 22.95 11.63 16.52
CA LEU A 24 21.53 11.75 16.22
C LEU A 24 20.70 10.98 17.24
N ASP A 25 19.56 11.56 17.60
CA ASP A 25 18.64 11.01 18.62
C ASP A 25 17.33 10.51 18.00
N PHE A 26 17.43 9.67 16.95
CA PHE A 26 16.29 8.95 16.34
C PHE A 26 16.71 7.57 15.80
N GLY A 27 15.73 6.70 15.56
CA GLY A 27 15.91 5.43 14.83
C GLY A 27 16.97 4.49 15.42
N ILE A 28 17.65 3.75 14.54
CA ILE A 28 18.75 2.84 14.92
C ILE A 28 19.98 3.59 15.47
N TYR A 29 20.17 4.87 15.14
CA TYR A 29 21.33 5.63 15.62
C TYR A 29 21.28 5.92 17.12
N ARG A 30 20.09 5.96 17.72
CA ARG A 30 19.93 6.01 19.19
C ARG A 30 20.62 4.83 19.87
N ILE A 31 20.52 3.65 19.24
CA ILE A 31 21.18 2.44 19.72
C ILE A 31 22.70 2.58 19.68
N LEU A 32 23.21 3.04 18.53
CA LEU A 32 24.64 3.22 18.33
C LEU A 32 25.21 4.32 19.24
N ASN A 33 24.45 5.40 19.48
CA ASN A 33 24.83 6.49 20.37
C ASN A 33 25.04 6.00 21.80
N PHE A 34 24.07 5.23 22.31
CA PHE A 34 24.02 4.81 23.70
C PHE A 34 25.27 4.01 24.13
N ARG A 35 25.86 3.22 23.23
CA ARG A 35 27.09 2.44 23.47
C ARG A 35 28.28 2.91 22.66
N ARG A 36 28.26 4.15 22.12
CA ARG A 36 29.33 4.66 21.23
C ARG A 36 30.72 4.39 21.79
N ARG A 37 30.95 4.71 23.07
CA ARG A 37 32.26 4.54 23.71
C ARG A 37 32.73 3.09 23.77
N GLU A 38 31.82 2.15 24.02
CA GLU A 38 32.16 0.72 24.11
C GLU A 38 32.45 0.15 22.72
N ILE A 39 31.68 0.56 21.71
CA ILE A 39 31.92 0.19 20.31
C ILE A 39 33.28 0.74 19.84
N GLU A 40 33.59 2.01 20.15
CA GLU A 40 34.87 2.64 19.81
C GLU A 40 36.06 1.95 20.52
N ASP A 41 35.98 1.72 21.83
CA ASP A 41 37.07 1.06 22.58
C ASP A 41 37.30 -0.38 22.08
N PHE A 42 36.23 -1.10 21.71
CA PHE A 42 36.36 -2.41 21.10
C PHE A 42 37.09 -2.36 19.75
N LEU A 43 36.61 -1.52 18.83
CA LEU A 43 37.15 -1.45 17.46
C LEU A 43 38.60 -0.94 17.45
N ASP A 44 38.89 0.07 18.25
CA ASP A 44 40.19 0.75 18.24
C ASP A 44 41.25 0.00 19.07
N ARG A 45 40.86 -0.66 20.17
CA ARG A 45 41.79 -1.26 21.15
C ARG A 45 41.62 -2.77 21.35
N GLU A 46 40.41 -3.26 21.64
CA GLU A 46 40.24 -4.69 21.97
C GLU A 46 40.41 -5.62 20.78
N LEU A 47 39.83 -5.29 19.62
CA LEU A 47 39.86 -6.12 18.42
C LEU A 47 41.31 -6.39 17.95
N PRO A 48 42.19 -5.38 17.82
CA PRO A 48 43.61 -5.61 17.55
C PRO A 48 44.30 -6.49 18.59
N ALA A 49 44.05 -6.22 19.89
CA ALA A 49 44.66 -6.99 20.97
C ALA A 49 44.23 -8.46 20.98
N ARG A 50 42.98 -8.76 20.63
CA ARG A 50 42.46 -10.13 20.49
C ARG A 50 43.14 -10.88 19.33
N ILE A 51 43.37 -10.21 18.20
CA ILE A 51 44.09 -10.79 17.07
C ILE A 51 45.53 -11.12 17.47
N ASP A 52 46.21 -10.19 18.16
CA ASP A 52 47.59 -10.40 18.62
C ASP A 52 47.70 -11.54 19.62
N ALA A 53 46.78 -11.60 20.59
CA ALA A 53 46.71 -12.68 21.55
C ALA A 53 46.46 -14.04 20.85
N ALA A 54 45.56 -14.09 19.87
CA ALA A 54 45.27 -15.32 19.14
C ALA A 54 46.46 -15.76 18.25
N LEU A 55 47.13 -14.83 17.56
CA LEU A 55 48.35 -15.12 16.79
C LEU A 55 49.48 -15.65 17.66
N ALA A 56 49.61 -15.17 18.90
CA ALA A 56 50.62 -15.64 19.86
C ALA A 56 50.38 -17.09 20.33
N THR A 57 49.17 -17.63 20.20
CA THR A 57 48.86 -19.03 20.54
C THR A 57 49.21 -20.03 19.43
N LEU A 58 49.51 -19.56 18.22
CA LEU A 58 49.81 -20.42 17.08
C LEU A 58 51.25 -20.97 17.12
N PRO A 59 51.50 -22.19 16.62
CA PRO A 59 52.85 -22.76 16.58
C PRO A 59 53.79 -21.94 15.68
N GLY A 60 55.05 -21.78 16.12
CA GLY A 60 56.08 -20.99 15.44
C GLY A 60 56.11 -19.51 15.83
N ALA A 61 57.19 -18.80 15.49
CA ALA A 61 57.32 -17.36 15.74
C ALA A 61 56.46 -16.55 14.74
N PRO A 62 55.79 -15.48 15.18
CA PRO A 62 55.06 -14.60 14.27
C PRO A 62 56.02 -13.92 13.29
N THR A 63 55.66 -13.93 12.01
CA THR A 63 56.41 -13.21 10.98
C THR A 63 55.97 -11.74 10.94
N GLU A 64 56.81 -10.87 10.37
CA GLU A 64 56.43 -9.48 10.11
C GLU A 64 55.13 -9.43 9.27
N ASP A 65 54.18 -8.59 9.69
CA ASP A 65 52.91 -8.28 9.01
C ASP A 65 51.80 -9.36 9.00
N GLU A 66 51.86 -10.41 9.84
CA GLU A 66 50.75 -11.39 9.91
C GLU A 66 49.42 -10.77 10.35
N GLN A 67 49.44 -9.87 11.34
CA GLN A 67 48.26 -9.14 11.80
C GLN A 67 47.64 -8.32 10.65
N GLY A 68 48.48 -7.64 9.86
CA GLY A 68 48.06 -6.84 8.71
C GLY A 68 47.33 -7.68 7.65
N ARG A 69 47.81 -8.91 7.40
CA ARG A 69 47.14 -9.85 6.48
C ARG A 69 45.78 -10.33 6.99
N LEU A 70 45.63 -10.61 8.28
CA LEU A 70 44.32 -10.99 8.84
C LEU A 70 43.31 -9.84 8.70
N PHE A 71 43.73 -8.61 9.01
CA PHE A 71 42.90 -7.41 8.78
C PHE A 71 42.57 -7.21 7.30
N HIS A 72 43.51 -7.51 6.39
CA HIS A 72 43.26 -7.44 4.95
C HIS A 72 42.18 -8.43 4.50
N HIS A 73 42.17 -9.67 5.01
CA HIS A 73 41.12 -10.65 4.71
C HIS A 73 39.75 -10.20 5.24
N LEU A 74 39.70 -9.71 6.48
CA LEU A 74 38.46 -9.18 7.05
C LEU A 74 37.94 -7.97 6.24
N TYR A 75 38.81 -7.02 5.91
CA TYR A 75 38.47 -5.89 5.05
C TYR A 75 37.93 -6.34 3.70
N THR A 76 38.67 -7.22 3.01
CA THR A 76 38.30 -7.71 1.67
C THR A 76 36.96 -8.43 1.68
N PHE A 77 36.68 -9.19 2.74
CA PHE A 77 35.39 -9.84 2.91
C PHE A 77 34.27 -8.81 3.12
N PHE A 78 34.33 -7.99 4.17
CA PHE A 78 33.22 -7.07 4.49
C PHE A 78 33.03 -5.99 3.42
N SER A 79 34.10 -5.43 2.85
CA SER A 79 34.01 -4.41 1.80
C SER A 79 33.43 -4.96 0.50
N ARG A 80 33.48 -6.27 0.27
CA ARG A 80 32.90 -6.90 -0.92
C ARG A 80 31.38 -6.92 -0.85
N TYR A 81 30.84 -7.25 0.32
CA TYR A 81 29.40 -7.44 0.53
C TYR A 81 28.68 -6.19 1.04
N TYR A 82 29.41 -5.17 1.47
CA TYR A 82 28.84 -3.87 1.82
C TYR A 82 28.86 -2.90 0.63
N ASP A 83 27.75 -2.22 0.38
CA ASP A 83 27.60 -1.23 -0.70
C ASP A 83 26.64 -0.11 -0.25
N ASP A 84 27.16 1.11 -0.10
CA ASP A 84 26.40 2.35 0.17
C ASP A 84 25.27 2.28 1.21
N GLY A 85 25.51 1.60 2.35
CA GLY A 85 24.51 1.45 3.41
C GLY A 85 23.97 0.03 3.58
N ASP A 86 24.13 -0.82 2.57
CA ASP A 86 23.43 -2.10 2.50
C ASP A 86 24.37 -3.30 2.36
N PHE A 87 23.95 -4.44 2.91
CA PHE A 87 24.57 -5.72 2.64
C PHE A 87 23.92 -6.38 1.43
N VAL A 88 24.68 -6.49 0.34
CA VAL A 88 24.20 -6.99 -0.95
C VAL A 88 24.88 -8.30 -1.31
N THR A 89 24.09 -9.21 -1.88
CA THR A 89 24.66 -10.46 -2.38
C THR A 89 25.53 -10.17 -3.60
N ARG A 90 26.76 -10.67 -3.57
CA ARG A 90 27.67 -10.58 -4.68
C ARG A 90 27.78 -11.92 -5.42
N PRO A 91 27.92 -11.87 -6.75
CA PRO A 91 28.35 -12.99 -7.55
C PRO A 91 29.52 -13.77 -6.97
N ARG A 92 29.42 -15.11 -6.99
CA ARG A 92 30.55 -15.99 -6.71
C ARG A 92 31.46 -16.05 -7.94
N ARG A 93 32.60 -15.37 -7.89
CA ARG A 93 33.67 -15.44 -8.90
C ARG A 93 34.81 -16.30 -8.38
N GLY A 94 35.13 -17.40 -9.05
CA GLY A 94 36.35 -18.17 -8.77
C GLY A 94 37.56 -17.57 -9.48
N ARG A 95 38.80 -17.96 -9.09
CA ARG A 95 40.03 -17.57 -9.81
C ARG A 95 39.98 -17.90 -11.31
N ASN A 96 39.29 -18.99 -11.68
CA ASN A 96 39.20 -19.50 -13.06
C ASN A 96 37.76 -19.66 -13.60
N ALA A 97 36.72 -19.21 -12.88
CA ALA A 97 35.33 -19.44 -13.25
C ALA A 97 34.56 -18.13 -13.50
N ALA A 98 33.89 -18.08 -14.66
CA ALA A 98 32.95 -17.03 -15.00
C ALA A 98 31.61 -17.27 -14.26
N TYR A 99 31.53 -16.84 -13.01
CA TYR A 99 30.28 -16.67 -12.25
C TYR A 99 29.55 -17.97 -11.83
N SER A 100 29.04 -18.03 -10.60
CA SER A 100 28.03 -19.02 -10.17
C SER A 100 26.91 -18.33 -9.39
N VAL A 101 25.65 -18.57 -9.77
CA VAL A 101 24.44 -18.24 -8.99
C VAL A 101 24.15 -19.43 -8.09
N PRO A 102 23.67 -19.22 -6.85
CA PRO A 102 22.97 -20.28 -6.12
C PRO A 102 21.90 -20.94 -7.01
N TYR A 103 21.98 -22.26 -7.17
CA TYR A 103 21.05 -23.04 -8.00
C TYR A 103 20.18 -23.89 -7.08
N ASN A 104 18.87 -23.73 -7.17
CA ASN A 104 17.88 -24.42 -6.33
C ASN A 104 17.27 -25.66 -7.01
N GLY A 105 17.79 -26.09 -8.17
CA GLY A 105 17.22 -27.21 -8.94
C GLY A 105 16.30 -26.82 -10.09
N GLN A 106 15.99 -25.52 -10.29
CA GLN A 106 15.15 -25.04 -11.40
C GLN A 106 16.00 -24.65 -12.62
N ASP A 107 15.58 -25.05 -13.82
CA ASP A 107 16.28 -24.75 -15.09
C ASP A 107 16.54 -23.25 -15.31
N VAL A 108 15.67 -22.37 -14.79
CA VAL A 108 15.84 -20.91 -14.77
C VAL A 108 15.50 -20.39 -13.37
N HIS A 109 16.38 -19.58 -12.79
CA HIS A 109 16.19 -18.99 -11.45
C HIS A 109 16.19 -17.45 -11.55
N PHE A 110 15.08 -16.81 -11.18
CA PHE A 110 15.00 -15.35 -11.12
C PHE A 110 15.68 -14.83 -9.84
N TRP A 111 16.75 -14.06 -10.02
CA TRP A 111 17.63 -13.63 -8.94
C TRP A 111 18.03 -12.16 -9.10
N TRP A 112 18.12 -11.43 -7.99
CA TRP A 112 18.60 -10.05 -7.93
C TRP A 112 19.38 -9.77 -6.63
N ALA A 113 20.18 -8.70 -6.63
CA ALA A 113 21.21 -8.45 -5.59
C ALA A 113 20.68 -8.28 -4.16
N THR A 114 19.50 -7.71 -4.01
CA THR A 114 18.84 -7.41 -2.74
C THR A 114 17.72 -8.41 -2.40
N LYS A 115 17.69 -9.57 -3.08
CA LYS A 115 16.69 -10.62 -2.84
C LYS A 115 16.79 -11.08 -1.39
N GLY A 116 15.65 -11.14 -0.70
CA GLY A 116 15.57 -11.51 0.71
C GLY A 116 15.72 -10.35 1.69
N SER A 117 16.02 -9.12 1.23
CA SER A 117 16.03 -7.92 2.06
C SER A 117 14.71 -7.14 1.95
N HIS A 118 14.27 -6.56 3.07
CA HIS A 118 13.14 -5.64 3.13
C HIS A 118 13.52 -4.29 2.54
N TYR A 119 12.74 -3.82 1.57
CA TYR A 119 12.86 -2.45 1.07
C TYR A 119 12.18 -1.49 2.04
N VAL A 120 12.93 -0.51 2.54
CA VAL A 120 12.39 0.58 3.36
C VAL A 120 12.57 1.91 2.61
N LYS A 121 11.51 2.71 2.59
CA LYS A 121 11.46 3.91 1.76
C LYS A 121 12.31 5.03 2.36
N SER A 122 13.04 5.76 1.51
CA SER A 122 13.91 6.90 1.83
C SER A 122 13.30 7.98 2.75
N GLY A 123 11.99 8.23 2.59
CA GLY A 123 11.26 9.25 3.36
C GLY A 123 10.99 8.87 4.82
N GLU A 124 11.07 7.58 5.15
CA GLU A 124 10.93 7.09 6.53
C GLU A 124 12.22 7.34 7.31
N ARG A 125 13.40 7.08 6.73
CA ARG A 125 14.71 7.16 7.42
C ARG A 125 15.02 8.47 8.16
N PHE A 126 14.36 9.58 7.81
CA PHE A 126 14.60 10.90 8.40
C PHE A 126 13.31 11.67 8.71
N ALA A 127 12.26 11.00 9.20
CA ALA A 127 11.07 11.68 9.71
C ALA A 127 11.39 12.70 10.84
N SER A 128 12.45 12.44 11.62
CA SER A 128 12.86 13.23 12.79
C SER A 128 14.38 13.51 12.83
N TYR A 129 14.89 14.35 11.92
CA TYR A 129 16.33 14.68 11.90
C TYR A 129 16.71 15.72 12.97
N VAL A 130 17.24 15.27 14.11
CA VAL A 130 17.63 16.13 15.22
C VAL A 130 19.04 15.78 15.73
N TRP A 131 19.84 16.82 16.01
CA TRP A 131 21.12 16.70 16.72
C TRP A 131 21.33 17.87 17.68
N LYS A 132 22.37 17.80 18.51
CA LYS A 132 22.75 18.89 19.43
C LYS A 132 24.01 19.61 18.94
N ASP A 133 23.98 20.94 18.98
CA ASP A 133 25.13 21.82 18.80
C ASP A 133 25.30 22.68 20.06
N GLY A 134 26.23 22.30 20.93
CA GLY A 134 26.33 22.82 22.30
C GLY A 134 25.05 22.56 23.11
N PRO A 135 24.45 23.56 23.77
CA PRO A 135 23.19 23.40 24.50
C PRO A 135 21.95 23.43 23.59
N ARG A 136 22.08 23.82 22.31
CA ARG A 136 20.95 24.00 21.39
C ARG A 136 20.66 22.71 20.62
N ALA A 137 19.39 22.35 20.49
CA ALA A 137 18.94 21.32 19.57
C ALA A 137 18.74 21.93 18.17
N ILE A 138 19.25 21.26 17.13
CA ILE A 138 19.00 21.64 15.73
C ILE A 138 18.14 20.55 15.09
N ARG A 139 17.07 20.99 14.41
CA ARG A 139 16.06 20.14 13.76
C ARG A 139 15.92 20.50 12.30
N ILE A 140 15.75 19.50 11.44
CA ILE A 140 15.39 19.68 10.03
C ILE A 140 14.05 18.98 9.77
N GLU A 141 13.11 19.67 9.11
CA GLU A 141 11.81 19.12 8.75
C GLU A 141 11.33 19.62 7.37
N VAL A 142 10.38 18.88 6.77
CA VAL A 142 9.71 19.30 5.54
C VAL A 142 8.36 19.92 5.89
N ALA A 143 8.13 21.16 5.48
CA ALA A 143 6.84 21.83 5.62
C ALA A 143 5.82 21.20 4.66
N GLN A 144 4.60 20.94 5.15
CA GLN A 144 3.47 20.60 4.29
C GLN A 144 3.20 21.78 3.35
N ALA A 145 3.06 21.50 2.06
CA ALA A 145 2.83 22.53 1.06
C ALA A 145 1.47 23.20 1.31
N ASP A 146 1.49 24.44 1.80
CA ASP A 146 0.34 25.34 1.65
C ASP A 146 0.08 25.52 0.16
N ILE A 147 -1.19 25.33 -0.22
CA ILE A 147 -1.75 25.32 -1.58
C ILE A 147 -1.03 26.34 -2.50
N GLU A 148 -0.22 25.84 -3.44
CA GLU A 148 0.43 26.69 -4.46
C GLU A 148 -0.52 26.91 -5.67
N LYS A 149 -0.69 28.19 -6.05
CA LYS A 149 -1.64 28.64 -7.09
C LYS A 149 -1.10 28.62 -8.52
N ASP A 150 0.20 28.43 -8.73
CA ASP A 150 0.83 28.55 -10.06
C ASP A 150 1.69 27.32 -10.37
N ASN A 151 1.10 26.29 -10.99
CA ASN A 151 1.77 25.03 -11.28
C ASN A 151 2.22 24.96 -12.75
N VAL A 152 3.53 24.89 -13.00
CA VAL A 152 4.10 24.50 -14.31
C VAL A 152 4.26 22.98 -14.34
N LYS A 153 3.47 22.33 -15.18
CA LYS A 153 3.39 20.87 -15.31
C LYS A 153 4.75 20.23 -15.63
N GLY A 154 5.19 19.27 -14.81
CA GLY A 154 6.37 18.43 -15.07
C GLY A 154 7.72 19.03 -14.66
N ALA A 155 7.74 20.04 -13.79
CA ALA A 155 8.99 20.61 -13.28
C ALA A 155 9.64 19.71 -12.22
N LYS A 156 10.96 19.54 -12.32
CA LYS A 156 11.78 18.81 -11.34
C LYS A 156 11.64 19.46 -9.96
N ARG A 157 11.34 18.66 -8.94
CA ARG A 157 11.19 19.13 -7.55
C ARG A 157 12.48 18.98 -6.75
N TYR A 158 12.64 19.85 -5.76
CA TYR A 158 13.82 19.99 -4.92
C TYR A 158 13.37 20.21 -3.46
N TYR A 159 14.16 19.82 -2.47
CA TYR A 159 13.90 20.22 -1.07
C TYR A 159 14.48 21.60 -0.83
N LEU A 160 13.66 22.62 -1.00
CA LEU A 160 14.08 24.01 -1.04
C LEU A 160 13.82 24.74 0.27
N PRO A 161 14.52 25.84 0.54
CA PRO A 161 14.23 26.72 1.68
C PRO A 161 12.76 27.10 1.87
N ALA A 162 12.20 26.80 3.05
CA ALA A 162 10.87 27.24 3.45
C ALA A 162 10.94 28.29 4.58
N ALA A 163 11.44 27.90 5.75
CA ALA A 163 11.50 28.77 6.93
C ALA A 163 12.62 28.37 7.88
N VAL A 164 13.03 29.30 8.75
CA VAL A 164 13.87 29.01 9.91
C VAL A 164 13.19 29.59 11.14
N ASP A 165 12.88 28.74 12.10
CA ASP A 165 12.39 29.16 13.41
C ASP A 165 13.49 28.99 14.45
N THR A 166 13.58 29.95 15.37
CA THR A 166 14.56 29.89 16.46
C THR A 166 13.88 30.20 17.77
N THR A 167 14.17 29.37 18.76
CA THR A 167 13.87 29.56 20.18
C THR A 167 15.19 29.54 20.96
N ASP A 168 15.15 29.84 22.26
CA ASP A 168 16.38 29.88 23.10
C ASP A 168 17.13 28.53 23.10
N ASP A 169 16.39 27.41 23.04
CA ASP A 169 16.94 26.06 23.14
C ASP A 169 16.91 25.26 21.81
N THR A 170 16.21 25.73 20.78
CA THR A 170 16.01 24.97 19.52
C THR A 170 16.04 25.83 18.26
N LEU A 171 16.76 25.36 17.24
CA LEU A 171 16.77 25.89 15.88
C LEU A 171 16.07 24.89 14.93
N VAL A 172 15.03 25.32 14.22
CA VAL A 172 14.29 24.49 13.26
C VAL A 172 14.49 25.01 11.84
N ILE A 173 15.04 24.15 10.98
CA ILE A 173 15.22 24.38 9.55
C ILE A 173 14.08 23.69 8.80
N ARG A 174 13.21 24.47 8.15
CA ARG A 174 12.13 23.93 7.31
C ARG A 174 12.48 23.99 5.84
N LEU A 175 12.29 22.86 5.16
CA LEU A 175 12.39 22.71 3.71
C LEU A 175 11.00 22.49 3.11
N ALA A 176 10.79 22.83 1.84
CA ALA A 176 9.58 22.52 1.09
C ALA A 176 9.96 21.70 -0.14
N TYR A 177 9.25 20.59 -0.38
CA TYR A 177 9.46 19.76 -1.58
C TYR A 177 8.63 20.30 -2.75
N ARG A 178 9.20 21.25 -3.49
CA ARG A 178 8.52 22.02 -4.54
C ARG A 178 9.42 22.22 -5.77
N PRO A 179 8.87 22.57 -6.94
CA PRO A 179 9.70 23.02 -8.07
C PRO A 179 10.40 24.35 -7.75
N LEU A 180 11.42 24.68 -8.55
CA LEU A 180 12.09 25.98 -8.48
C LEU A 180 11.13 27.09 -8.90
N ASP A 181 11.21 28.24 -8.22
CA ASP A 181 10.57 29.45 -8.71
C ASP A 181 11.37 30.12 -9.84
N ALA A 182 10.79 31.14 -10.47
CA ALA A 182 11.40 31.80 -11.63
C ALA A 182 12.77 32.45 -11.31
N ASP A 183 12.98 32.95 -10.09
CA ASP A 183 14.24 33.57 -9.66
C ASP A 183 15.29 32.48 -9.37
N GLU A 184 14.89 31.41 -8.67
CA GLU A 184 15.73 30.24 -8.38
C GLU A 184 16.19 29.54 -9.67
N ALA A 185 15.29 29.30 -10.63
CA ALA A 185 15.64 28.71 -11.92
C ALA A 185 16.65 29.58 -12.70
N THR A 186 16.45 30.90 -12.70
CA THR A 186 17.35 31.84 -13.38
C THR A 186 18.75 31.86 -12.76
N ARG A 187 18.84 31.85 -11.43
CA ARG A 187 20.13 31.94 -10.70
C ARG A 187 20.91 30.63 -10.69
N PHE A 188 20.23 29.49 -10.60
CA PHE A 188 20.89 28.22 -10.27
C PHE A 188 20.82 27.15 -11.39
N GLU A 189 19.89 27.22 -12.36
CA GLU A 189 19.83 26.23 -13.47
C GLU A 189 20.65 26.62 -14.71
N LYS A 190 20.75 27.91 -15.06
CA LYS A 190 21.37 28.38 -16.33
C LYS A 190 22.89 28.21 -16.45
N ARG A 191 23.57 27.51 -15.53
CA ARG A 191 25.04 27.34 -15.51
C ARG A 191 25.55 26.00 -16.09
N LYS A 192 24.80 25.32 -16.95
CA LYS A 192 25.30 24.18 -17.74
C LYS A 192 25.63 24.63 -19.16
N ALA A 193 26.83 25.17 -19.37
CA ALA A 193 27.61 25.26 -20.62
C ALA A 193 28.41 26.57 -20.72
N ALA A 194 29.57 26.64 -20.08
CA ALA A 194 30.68 27.46 -20.53
C ALA A 194 31.97 26.82 -19.99
N ASP A 195 32.93 26.63 -20.89
CA ASP A 195 34.28 26.12 -20.65
C ASP A 195 35.00 26.83 -19.49
N ASP A 196 36.02 26.14 -18.96
CA ASP A 196 37.02 26.54 -17.96
C ASP A 196 37.62 27.96 -18.13
N GLN A 197 36.85 29.03 -17.93
CA GLN A 197 37.37 30.40 -17.84
C GLN A 197 36.73 31.21 -16.71
N ASP A 198 37.58 31.46 -15.70
CA ASP A 198 37.59 32.56 -14.73
C ASP A 198 36.35 32.69 -13.82
N ASP A 199 36.37 31.93 -12.73
CA ASP A 199 35.42 32.02 -11.63
C ASP A 199 35.59 33.34 -10.87
N GLY A 200 34.66 34.28 -11.04
CA GLY A 200 34.51 35.40 -10.11
C GLY A 200 34.15 34.89 -8.70
N GLU A 201 34.74 35.51 -7.66
CA GLU A 201 34.69 35.16 -6.22
C GLU A 201 33.29 34.98 -5.57
N ASP A 202 32.19 35.10 -6.31
CA ASP A 202 30.80 35.13 -5.80
C ASP A 202 29.93 33.91 -6.20
N ALA A 203 30.53 32.79 -6.66
CA ALA A 203 29.77 31.58 -6.98
C ALA A 203 29.34 30.81 -5.70
N PRO A 204 28.04 30.49 -5.51
CA PRO A 204 27.59 29.74 -4.34
C PRO A 204 28.12 28.31 -4.34
N GLU A 205 28.70 27.90 -3.21
CA GLU A 205 29.34 26.61 -2.97
C GLU A 205 28.35 25.43 -3.10
N GLY A 206 28.68 24.38 -3.88
CA GLY A 206 27.86 23.16 -4.00
C GLY A 206 27.95 22.48 -5.38
N ARG A 207 27.89 21.14 -5.44
CA ARG A 207 28.01 20.35 -6.68
C ARG A 207 26.69 20.22 -7.43
N THR A 208 25.57 20.23 -6.71
CA THR A 208 24.22 20.11 -7.29
C THR A 208 23.46 21.43 -7.23
N THR A 209 22.41 21.60 -8.04
CA THR A 209 21.49 22.77 -7.94
C THR A 209 20.88 22.87 -6.54
N GLN A 210 20.51 21.72 -5.98
CA GLN A 210 19.99 21.56 -4.62
C GLN A 210 20.95 22.11 -3.56
N GLU A 211 22.21 21.64 -3.58
CA GLU A 211 23.24 22.08 -2.63
C GLU A 211 23.54 23.57 -2.76
N ARG A 212 23.66 24.08 -3.99
CA ARG A 212 23.96 25.50 -4.24
C ARG A 212 22.89 26.42 -3.66
N ILE A 213 21.60 26.05 -3.80
CA ILE A 213 20.49 26.83 -3.24
C ILE A 213 20.50 26.78 -1.71
N LEU A 214 20.65 25.58 -1.13
CA LEU A 214 20.63 25.40 0.33
C LEU A 214 21.82 26.08 1.01
N ASN A 215 23.02 25.95 0.46
CA ASN A 215 24.22 26.59 1.01
C ASN A 215 24.09 28.12 0.93
N ALA A 216 23.68 28.67 -0.23
CA ALA A 216 23.43 30.10 -0.37
C ALA A 216 22.40 30.62 0.64
N TRP A 217 21.33 29.85 0.89
CA TRP A 217 20.31 30.21 1.88
C TRP A 217 20.86 30.25 3.31
N LEU A 218 21.56 29.19 3.74
CA LEU A 218 22.16 29.05 5.07
C LEU A 218 23.22 30.13 5.35
N ASP A 219 23.88 30.63 4.31
CA ASP A 219 24.85 31.71 4.40
C ASP A 219 24.24 33.11 4.46
N GLY A 220 22.93 33.23 4.26
CA GLY A 220 22.21 34.51 4.24
C GLY A 220 22.21 35.19 2.87
N GLY A 221 22.55 34.45 1.80
CA GLY A 221 22.39 34.82 0.40
C GLY A 221 21.03 34.40 -0.18
N GLY A 222 20.76 34.79 -1.43
CA GLY A 222 19.52 34.43 -2.15
C GLY A 222 18.29 35.33 -1.84
N PRO A 223 17.14 35.07 -2.50
CA PRO A 223 15.90 35.87 -2.34
C PRO A 223 15.22 35.69 -0.97
N ARG A 224 15.42 34.54 -0.33
CA ARG A 224 14.98 34.25 1.05
C ARG A 224 16.25 34.12 1.88
N LYS A 225 16.41 34.88 2.97
CA LYS A 225 17.62 34.80 3.83
C LYS A 225 17.33 33.97 5.07
N ALA A 226 18.15 32.96 5.38
CA ALA A 226 18.06 32.27 6.67
C ALA A 226 18.62 33.16 7.78
N LYS A 227 17.87 33.31 8.89
CA LYS A 227 18.37 33.99 10.10
C LYS A 227 18.98 32.94 11.03
N ILE A 228 20.19 32.48 10.73
CA ILE A 228 20.90 31.52 11.58
C ILE A 228 21.51 32.25 12.80
N PRO A 229 21.25 31.79 14.05
CA PRO A 229 21.79 32.43 15.25
C PRO A 229 23.32 32.42 15.33
N ALA A 230 23.90 33.44 15.97
CA ALA A 230 25.33 33.47 16.25
C ALA A 230 25.72 32.29 17.17
N GLY A 231 26.84 31.64 16.85
CA GLY A 231 27.37 30.49 17.60
C GLY A 231 26.93 29.11 17.10
N VAL A 232 26.07 29.02 16.08
CA VAL A 232 25.78 27.75 15.39
C VAL A 232 26.89 27.45 14.38
N ASP A 233 27.42 26.23 14.39
CA ASP A 233 28.43 25.81 13.41
C ASP A 233 27.78 25.66 12.03
N LYS A 234 28.03 26.63 11.14
CA LYS A 234 27.48 26.65 9.78
C LYS A 234 28.02 25.51 8.90
N ALA A 235 29.27 25.08 9.09
CA ALA A 235 29.84 23.98 8.32
C ALA A 235 29.17 22.65 8.71
N LEU A 236 28.97 22.44 10.01
CA LEU A 236 28.23 21.30 10.52
C LEU A 236 26.76 21.32 10.06
N LEU A 237 26.11 22.49 10.10
CA LEU A 237 24.74 22.68 9.61
C LEU A 237 24.58 22.32 8.13
N ARG A 238 25.48 22.80 7.25
CA ARG A 238 25.46 22.45 5.81
C ARG A 238 25.62 20.94 5.61
N LYS A 239 26.54 20.30 6.35
CA LYS A 239 26.75 18.85 6.30
C LYS A 239 25.47 18.08 6.67
N HIS A 240 24.80 18.46 7.76
CA HIS A 240 23.57 17.81 8.21
C HIS A 240 22.39 18.07 7.26
N VAL A 241 22.25 19.28 6.70
CA VAL A 241 21.20 19.59 5.70
C VAL A 241 21.41 18.83 4.40
N ALA A 242 22.64 18.81 3.87
CA ALA A 242 22.96 18.03 2.68
C ALA A 242 22.68 16.54 2.89
N ARG A 243 23.03 16.02 4.07
CA ARG A 243 22.76 14.63 4.46
C ARG A 243 21.27 14.34 4.62
N TYR A 244 20.50 15.21 5.27
CA TYR A 244 19.05 15.08 5.37
C TYR A 244 18.43 14.95 3.98
N VAL A 245 18.78 15.86 3.08
CA VAL A 245 18.29 15.86 1.70
C VAL A 245 18.71 14.62 0.92
N ALA A 246 19.99 14.22 1.00
CA ALA A 246 20.48 13.00 0.35
C ALA A 246 19.74 11.76 0.88
N GLY A 247 19.54 11.71 2.20
CA GLY A 247 18.80 10.68 2.89
C GLY A 247 17.33 10.56 2.50
N GLN A 248 16.67 11.69 2.25
CA GLN A 248 15.31 11.73 1.69
C GLN A 248 15.23 11.19 0.24
N THR A 249 16.38 10.88 -0.38
CA THR A 249 16.48 10.41 -1.77
C THR A 249 17.24 9.07 -1.94
N SER A 250 17.81 8.52 -0.86
CA SER A 250 18.58 7.27 -0.87
C SER A 250 17.72 6.08 -0.41
N ASP A 251 17.77 4.95 -1.10
CA ASP A 251 17.09 3.74 -0.64
C ASP A 251 17.89 3.12 0.53
N PHE A 252 17.22 2.32 1.36
CA PHE A 252 17.92 1.45 2.31
C PHE A 252 17.18 0.14 2.47
N PHE A 253 17.93 -0.89 2.84
CA PHE A 253 17.43 -2.25 3.00
C PHE A 253 17.70 -2.77 4.39
N VAL A 254 16.76 -3.55 4.89
CA VAL A 254 16.93 -4.32 6.13
C VAL A 254 17.06 -5.79 5.76
N HIS A 255 18.12 -6.46 6.22
CA HIS A 255 18.44 -7.84 5.83
C HIS A 255 18.01 -8.84 6.93
N PRO A 256 16.80 -9.45 6.88
CA PRO A 256 16.23 -10.30 7.94
C PRO A 256 16.97 -11.62 8.22
N GLN A 257 17.93 -11.95 7.37
CA GLN A 257 18.76 -13.16 7.46
C GLN A 257 20.27 -12.84 7.34
N LEU A 258 20.71 -11.64 7.77
CA LEU A 258 22.09 -11.17 7.52
C LEU A 258 23.14 -12.16 8.05
N GLY A 259 22.91 -12.71 9.24
CA GLY A 259 23.84 -13.64 9.88
C GLY A 259 24.09 -14.90 9.05
N GLU A 260 23.02 -15.55 8.60
CA GLU A 260 23.10 -16.75 7.77
C GLU A 260 23.77 -16.45 6.43
N PHE A 261 23.40 -15.34 5.80
CA PHE A 261 23.98 -14.88 4.54
C PHE A 261 25.50 -14.64 4.67
N LEU A 262 25.94 -13.77 5.57
CA LEU A 262 27.35 -13.43 5.69
C LEU A 262 28.18 -14.60 6.21
N SER A 263 27.67 -15.43 7.12
CA SER A 263 28.41 -16.61 7.58
C SER A 263 28.61 -17.63 6.46
N GLY A 264 27.59 -17.87 5.62
CA GLY A 264 27.71 -18.74 4.45
C GLY A 264 28.72 -18.20 3.42
N GLU A 265 28.69 -16.90 3.17
CA GLU A 265 29.64 -16.25 2.28
C GLU A 265 31.07 -16.18 2.86
N LEU A 266 31.22 -16.03 4.17
CA LEU A 266 32.51 -16.08 4.86
C LEU A 266 33.14 -17.47 4.74
N ASP A 267 32.36 -18.52 4.98
CA ASP A 267 32.83 -19.89 4.81
C ASP A 267 33.28 -20.17 3.37
N TRP A 268 32.55 -19.65 2.37
CA TRP A 268 32.94 -19.77 0.97
C TRP A 268 34.20 -18.96 0.66
N TYR A 269 34.30 -17.72 1.15
CA TYR A 269 35.47 -16.86 1.00
C TYR A 269 36.73 -17.52 1.58
N LEU A 270 36.64 -18.01 2.81
CA LEU A 270 37.74 -18.68 3.51
C LEU A 270 38.17 -19.96 2.79
N LYS A 271 37.22 -20.76 2.28
CA LYS A 271 37.56 -21.92 1.46
C LYS A 271 38.36 -21.48 0.23
N ASN A 272 37.93 -20.46 -0.51
CA ASN A 272 38.60 -20.08 -1.75
C ASN A 272 39.95 -19.39 -1.56
N GLU A 273 40.08 -18.49 -0.59
CA GLU A 273 41.30 -17.71 -0.38
C GLU A 273 42.40 -18.52 0.33
N PHE A 274 42.03 -19.52 1.13
CA PHE A 274 43.00 -20.36 1.86
C PHE A 274 43.14 -21.77 1.25
N LEU A 275 42.63 -22.02 0.04
CA LEU A 275 42.70 -23.34 -0.64
C LEU A 275 44.13 -23.83 -0.90
N GLU A 276 45.15 -22.97 -0.87
CA GLU A 276 46.58 -23.34 -1.03
C GLU A 276 47.17 -24.06 0.21
N ILE A 277 46.33 -24.51 1.15
CA ILE A 277 46.75 -25.37 2.27
C ILE A 277 47.13 -26.80 1.84
N TRP A 278 46.60 -27.29 0.72
CA TRP A 278 46.80 -28.68 0.30
C TRP A 278 48.19 -28.98 -0.27
N ASP A 279 48.89 -27.96 -0.76
CA ASP A 279 50.25 -28.08 -1.31
C ASP A 279 51.34 -27.85 -0.24
N ARG A 280 50.95 -27.64 1.03
CA ARG A 280 51.88 -27.35 2.13
C ARG A 280 52.30 -28.64 2.83
N ALA A 281 53.58 -28.72 3.20
CA ALA A 281 54.10 -29.85 3.97
C ALA A 281 53.42 -29.96 5.34
N ASP A 282 53.14 -31.20 5.76
CA ASP A 282 52.59 -31.52 7.08
C ASP A 282 53.47 -30.99 8.23
N GLY A 283 52.86 -30.53 9.32
CA GLY A 283 53.54 -30.04 10.53
C GLY A 283 53.10 -28.65 10.99
N ASP A 284 53.95 -27.95 11.76
CA ASP A 284 53.65 -26.65 12.37
C ASP A 284 53.25 -25.56 11.37
N ALA A 285 53.78 -25.61 10.14
CA ALA A 285 53.46 -24.66 9.08
C ALA A 285 51.99 -24.76 8.63
N LEU A 286 51.49 -25.99 8.40
CA LEU A 286 50.10 -26.23 8.06
C LEU A 286 49.17 -25.93 9.25
N ALA A 287 49.60 -26.26 10.48
CA ALA A 287 48.86 -25.94 11.69
C ALA A 287 48.72 -24.43 11.92
N ARG A 288 49.78 -23.64 11.67
CA ARG A 288 49.76 -22.17 11.76
C ARG A 288 48.81 -21.55 10.74
N GLU A 289 48.83 -21.99 9.48
CA GLU A 289 47.89 -21.47 8.45
C GLU A 289 46.43 -21.84 8.74
N ARG A 290 46.15 -23.07 9.21
CA ARG A 290 44.81 -23.45 9.68
C ARG A 290 44.37 -22.60 10.88
N GLY A 291 45.29 -22.29 11.78
CA GLY A 291 45.06 -21.41 12.91
C GLY A 291 44.70 -19.98 12.49
N LYS A 292 45.42 -19.41 11.51
CA LYS A 292 45.07 -18.10 10.93
C LYS A 292 43.67 -18.09 10.32
N LEU A 293 43.30 -19.14 9.57
CA LEU A 293 41.95 -19.29 9.02
C LEU A 293 40.90 -19.32 10.14
N ALA A 294 41.16 -20.07 11.22
CA ALA A 294 40.27 -20.12 12.38
C ALA A 294 40.11 -18.73 13.02
N ILE A 295 41.19 -17.97 13.18
CA ILE A 295 41.14 -16.60 13.71
C ILE A 295 40.25 -15.69 12.86
N VAL A 296 40.44 -15.67 11.52
CA VAL A 296 39.60 -14.85 10.63
C VAL A 296 38.14 -15.30 10.70
N ARG A 297 37.88 -16.61 10.73
CA ARG A 297 36.53 -17.16 10.83
C ARG A 297 35.85 -16.76 12.13
N ASP A 298 36.53 -16.89 13.26
CA ASP A 298 35.95 -16.66 14.58
C ASP A 298 35.68 -15.17 14.80
N ILE A 299 36.62 -14.29 14.39
CA ILE A 299 36.42 -12.83 14.43
C ILE A 299 35.35 -12.38 13.43
N GLY A 300 35.39 -12.91 12.21
CA GLY A 300 34.40 -12.64 11.18
C GLY A 300 33.00 -13.00 11.65
N ASN A 301 32.80 -14.20 12.21
CA ASN A 301 31.51 -14.63 12.76
C ASN A 301 31.07 -13.79 13.97
N ALA A 302 31.99 -13.35 14.84
CA ALA A 302 31.63 -12.46 15.95
C ALA A 302 31.14 -11.09 15.45
N LEU A 303 31.79 -10.52 14.43
CA LEU A 303 31.34 -9.29 13.78
C LEU A 303 30.02 -9.47 13.03
N ILE A 304 29.86 -10.59 12.31
CA ILE A 304 28.60 -10.94 11.63
C ILE A 304 27.47 -11.06 12.63
N ALA A 305 27.67 -11.73 13.77
CA ALA A 305 26.66 -11.86 14.81
C ALA A 305 26.24 -10.50 15.37
N PHE A 306 27.19 -9.57 15.55
CA PHE A 306 26.88 -8.20 15.97
C PHE A 306 26.02 -7.46 14.94
N LEU A 307 26.44 -7.44 13.67
CA LEU A 307 25.71 -6.76 12.60
C LEU A 307 24.33 -7.38 12.37
N ALA A 308 24.25 -8.72 12.39
CA ALA A 308 23.00 -9.45 12.26
C ALA A 308 22.01 -9.13 13.39
N ALA A 309 22.48 -8.90 14.62
CA ALA A 309 21.61 -8.52 15.73
C ALA A 309 20.92 -7.17 15.48
N ILE A 310 21.64 -6.19 14.91
CA ILE A 310 21.09 -4.87 14.54
C ILE A 310 20.03 -5.05 13.44
N GLU A 311 20.36 -5.78 12.38
CA GLU A 311 19.44 -6.08 11.28
C GLU A 311 18.20 -6.87 11.73
N ASP A 312 18.35 -7.83 12.65
CA ASP A 312 17.24 -8.62 13.16
C ASP A 312 16.24 -7.77 13.95
N VAL A 313 16.67 -6.74 14.70
CA VAL A 313 15.74 -5.80 15.36
C VAL A 313 14.98 -5.00 14.32
N GLN A 314 15.69 -4.43 13.36
CA GLN A 314 15.08 -3.66 12.28
C GLN A 314 14.05 -4.53 11.54
N ALA A 315 14.40 -5.77 11.20
CA ALA A 315 13.52 -6.71 10.53
C ALA A 315 12.30 -7.07 11.39
N GLN A 316 12.48 -7.33 12.68
CA GLN A 316 11.37 -7.60 13.60
C GLN A 316 10.38 -6.42 13.66
N LEU A 317 10.88 -5.18 13.73
CA LEU A 317 10.04 -3.99 13.75
C LEU A 317 9.37 -3.72 12.40
N PHE A 318 10.04 -4.05 11.30
CA PHE A 318 9.48 -3.96 9.96
C PHE A 318 8.35 -4.97 9.76
N GLU A 319 8.60 -6.24 10.10
CA GLU A 319 7.67 -7.36 9.90
C GLU A 319 6.49 -7.39 10.89
N LYS A 320 6.60 -6.72 12.05
CA LYS A 320 5.53 -6.70 13.05
C LYS A 320 4.26 -6.08 12.46
N ARG A 321 3.11 -6.61 12.88
CA ARG A 321 1.83 -5.96 12.56
C ARG A 321 1.73 -4.64 13.33
N LYS A 322 1.02 -3.69 12.75
CA LYS A 322 1.06 -2.29 13.21
C LYS A 322 -0.13 -1.96 14.09
N PHE A 323 0.11 -1.09 15.07
CA PHE A 323 -0.99 -0.51 15.85
C PHE A 323 -1.86 0.36 14.96
N VAL A 324 -3.17 0.37 15.22
CA VAL A 324 -4.07 1.38 14.65
C VAL A 324 -3.96 2.63 15.52
N LEU A 325 -3.44 3.72 14.95
CA LEU A 325 -3.29 5.01 15.64
C LEU A 325 -4.57 5.84 15.54
N ALA A 326 -5.33 5.67 14.46
CA ALA A 326 -6.64 6.27 14.28
C ALA A 326 -7.55 5.35 13.47
N SER A 327 -8.81 5.26 13.89
CA SER A 327 -9.91 4.68 13.10
C SER A 327 -11.04 5.70 13.01
N ASP A 328 -11.02 6.46 11.93
CA ASP A 328 -12.00 7.49 11.60
C ASP A 328 -13.01 6.97 10.57
N TRP A 329 -14.14 7.66 10.44
CA TRP A 329 -15.22 7.26 9.56
C TRP A 329 -15.70 8.46 8.73
N LEU A 330 -15.86 8.22 7.43
CA LEU A 330 -16.65 9.06 6.55
C LEU A 330 -18.07 8.50 6.53
N ALA A 331 -19.03 9.28 7.01
CA ALA A 331 -20.44 8.91 7.08
C ALA A 331 -21.29 9.87 6.26
N ARG A 332 -21.88 9.37 5.18
CA ARG A 332 -22.72 10.17 4.30
C ARG A 332 -23.99 10.60 5.03
N VAL A 333 -24.22 11.90 5.17
CA VAL A 333 -25.33 12.47 5.98
C VAL A 333 -26.68 11.91 5.55
N SER A 334 -26.97 11.92 4.24
CA SER A 334 -28.20 11.35 3.68
C SER A 334 -28.45 9.85 3.96
N ALA A 335 -27.42 9.09 4.34
CA ALA A 335 -27.54 7.67 4.67
C ALA A 335 -27.81 7.40 6.16
N LEU A 336 -27.74 8.44 7.00
CA LEU A 336 -28.00 8.29 8.43
C LEU A 336 -29.47 7.95 8.66
N PRO A 337 -29.78 6.95 9.52
CA PRO A 337 -31.15 6.60 9.87
C PRO A 337 -31.93 7.79 10.42
N GLN A 338 -33.18 7.95 9.98
CA GLN A 338 -34.02 9.07 10.38
C GLN A 338 -34.39 8.98 11.87
N GLY A 339 -34.17 10.06 12.62
CA GLY A 339 -34.53 10.12 14.04
C GLY A 339 -33.84 11.25 14.80
N LYS A 340 -34.26 11.44 16.05
CA LYS A 340 -33.72 12.50 16.92
C LYS A 340 -32.21 12.36 17.16
N ALA A 341 -31.70 11.12 17.26
CA ALA A 341 -30.28 10.86 17.48
C ALA A 341 -29.43 11.28 16.27
N ALA A 342 -29.84 10.94 15.04
CA ALA A 342 -29.17 11.38 13.83
C ALA A 342 -29.27 12.90 13.65
N GLN A 343 -30.43 13.51 13.92
CA GLN A 343 -30.59 14.98 13.87
C GLN A 343 -29.64 15.69 14.84
N ALA A 344 -29.45 15.15 16.05
CA ALA A 344 -28.51 15.70 17.01
C ALA A 344 -27.06 15.59 16.51
N LEU A 345 -26.65 14.45 15.96
CA LEU A 345 -25.31 14.26 15.38
C LEU A 345 -25.05 15.19 14.19
N ILE A 346 -26.06 15.39 13.33
CA ILE A 346 -25.96 16.34 12.21
C ILE A 346 -25.81 17.77 12.73
N ALA A 347 -26.57 18.14 13.77
CA ALA A 347 -26.46 19.48 14.37
C ALA A 347 -25.09 19.70 15.03
N ASP A 348 -24.57 18.71 15.76
CA ASP A 348 -23.22 18.70 16.33
C ASP A 348 -22.18 18.88 15.21
N ALA A 349 -22.33 18.15 14.09
CA ALA A 349 -21.43 18.25 12.94
C ALA A 349 -21.48 19.61 12.25
N CYS A 350 -22.67 20.20 12.07
CA CYS A 350 -22.79 21.55 11.54
C CYS A 350 -22.19 22.61 12.46
N ALA A 351 -22.24 22.41 13.78
CA ALA A 351 -21.69 23.33 14.76
C ALA A 351 -20.15 23.27 14.85
N ASN A 352 -19.54 22.17 14.43
CA ASN A 352 -18.09 21.99 14.41
C ASN A 352 -17.46 22.76 13.24
N ALA A 353 -16.62 23.75 13.54
CA ALA A 353 -16.02 24.61 12.54
C ALA A 353 -15.03 23.87 11.63
N ASP A 354 -14.29 22.90 12.14
CA ASP A 354 -13.30 22.13 11.37
C ASP A 354 -14.00 21.22 10.35
N GLN A 355 -15.09 20.56 10.76
CA GLN A 355 -15.95 19.81 9.84
C GLN A 355 -16.54 20.69 8.74
N VAL A 356 -17.06 21.87 9.09
CA VAL A 356 -17.62 22.80 8.10
C VAL A 356 -16.55 23.32 7.14
N ASN A 357 -15.34 23.60 7.65
CA ASN A 357 -14.21 24.00 6.81
C ASN A 357 -13.75 22.88 5.87
N GLU A 358 -13.77 21.62 6.31
CA GLU A 358 -13.48 20.48 5.44
C GLU A 358 -14.52 20.36 4.31
N TRP A 359 -15.82 20.52 4.61
CA TRP A 359 -16.86 20.57 3.58
C TRP A 359 -16.66 21.71 2.59
N LEU A 360 -16.36 22.92 3.09
CA LEU A 360 -16.06 24.07 2.24
C LEU A 360 -14.86 23.78 1.34
N GLY A 361 -13.79 23.18 1.88
CA GLY A 361 -12.61 22.77 1.12
C GLY A 361 -12.94 21.76 0.01
N TRP A 362 -13.75 20.73 0.30
CA TRP A 362 -14.22 19.79 -0.74
C TRP A 362 -15.08 20.47 -1.80
N LEU A 363 -15.84 21.49 -1.42
CA LEU A 363 -16.63 22.30 -2.35
C LEU A 363 -15.80 23.41 -3.02
N GLY A 364 -14.47 23.46 -2.85
CA GLY A 364 -13.63 24.52 -3.42
C GLY A 364 -13.99 25.94 -2.94
N ARG A 365 -14.57 26.06 -1.74
CA ARG A 365 -14.97 27.32 -1.09
C ARG A 365 -13.93 27.68 -0.01
N GLU A 366 -13.74 28.98 0.24
CA GLU A 366 -12.81 29.46 1.26
C GLU A 366 -13.24 29.04 2.68
N PRO A 367 -12.29 28.75 3.59
CA PRO A 367 -12.61 28.40 4.97
C PRO A 367 -13.19 29.59 5.75
N LEU A 368 -13.99 29.29 6.78
CA LEU A 368 -14.58 30.28 7.67
C LEU A 368 -13.49 31.05 8.43
N LYS A 369 -13.63 32.39 8.46
CA LYS A 369 -12.71 33.29 9.18
C LYS A 369 -13.50 34.28 10.05
N GLY A 370 -12.89 34.72 11.16
CA GLY A 370 -13.45 35.76 12.04
C GLY A 370 -14.86 35.46 12.53
N ARG A 371 -15.81 36.40 12.34
CA ARG A 371 -17.22 36.27 12.78
C ARG A 371 -17.97 35.10 12.13
N ALA A 372 -17.52 34.61 10.97
CA ALA A 372 -18.14 33.46 10.31
C ALA A 372 -17.86 32.15 11.07
N LEU A 373 -16.69 32.04 11.71
CA LEU A 373 -16.30 30.89 12.54
C LEU A 373 -17.25 30.72 13.73
N ALA A 374 -17.60 31.82 14.39
CA ALA A 374 -18.57 31.84 15.49
C ALA A 374 -20.00 31.46 15.07
N ASN A 375 -20.28 31.41 13.76
CA ASN A 375 -21.57 31.02 13.18
C ASN A 375 -21.45 29.74 12.33
N ALA A 376 -20.48 28.86 12.60
CA ALA A 376 -20.28 27.62 11.87
C ALA A 376 -21.58 26.81 11.71
N GLY A 377 -22.36 26.67 12.79
CA GLY A 377 -23.67 25.98 12.79
C GLY A 377 -24.63 26.42 11.68
N LYS A 378 -24.75 27.73 11.45
CA LYS A 378 -25.64 28.26 10.38
C LYS A 378 -25.10 27.95 8.99
N HIS A 379 -23.78 28.04 8.81
CA HIS A 379 -23.14 27.74 7.53
C HIS A 379 -23.21 26.24 7.22
N GLY A 380 -22.94 25.37 8.21
CA GLY A 380 -23.07 23.92 8.06
C GLY A 380 -24.49 23.49 7.67
N LEU A 381 -25.52 24.06 8.32
CA LEU A 381 -26.91 23.78 7.97
C LEU A 381 -27.27 24.27 6.55
N ALA A 382 -26.75 25.43 6.14
CA ALA A 382 -26.95 25.93 4.79
C ALA A 382 -26.29 25.02 3.75
N LEU A 383 -25.07 24.53 4.03
CA LEU A 383 -24.36 23.58 3.17
C LEU A 383 -25.11 22.26 3.04
N LEU A 384 -25.60 21.66 4.13
CA LEU A 384 -26.33 20.39 4.05
C LEU A 384 -27.70 20.52 3.39
N LYS A 385 -28.31 21.72 3.43
CA LYS A 385 -29.53 22.00 2.67
C LYS A 385 -29.26 22.03 1.16
N GLU A 386 -28.10 22.52 0.75
CA GLU A 386 -27.65 22.57 -0.65
C GLU A 386 -27.08 21.20 -1.10
N PHE A 387 -26.32 20.54 -0.24
CA PHE A 387 -25.56 19.31 -0.48
C PHE A 387 -25.81 18.28 0.62
N PRO A 388 -26.99 17.61 0.62
CA PRO A 388 -27.41 16.69 1.68
C PRO A 388 -26.60 15.38 1.74
N HIS A 389 -25.80 15.10 0.71
CA HIS A 389 -24.98 13.89 0.60
C HIS A 389 -23.54 14.06 1.07
N LEU A 390 -23.15 15.21 1.62
CA LEU A 390 -21.82 15.40 2.19
C LEU A 390 -21.53 14.39 3.31
N CYS A 391 -20.26 14.05 3.50
CA CYS A 391 -19.82 13.08 4.51
C CYS A 391 -19.38 13.78 5.79
N ILE A 392 -19.89 13.35 6.95
CA ILE A 392 -19.30 13.68 8.25
C ILE A 392 -18.01 12.86 8.40
N HIS A 393 -16.93 13.50 8.80
CA HIS A 393 -15.65 12.87 9.07
C HIS A 393 -15.36 12.88 10.57
N THR A 394 -15.28 11.70 11.18
CA THR A 394 -15.14 11.61 12.65
C THR A 394 -13.82 12.14 13.19
N ARG A 395 -12.80 12.39 12.35
CA ARG A 395 -11.49 12.94 12.77
C ARG A 395 -11.59 14.28 13.51
N HIS A 396 -12.67 15.03 13.27
CA HIS A 396 -12.92 16.35 13.87
C HIS A 396 -13.66 16.27 15.20
N PHE A 397 -13.94 15.06 15.69
CA PHE A 397 -14.76 14.83 16.87
C PHE A 397 -14.09 13.85 17.84
N ASP A 398 -14.61 13.80 19.06
CA ASP A 398 -14.15 12.85 20.06
C ASP A 398 -14.68 11.42 19.80
N GLU A 399 -14.13 10.48 20.57
CA GLU A 399 -14.52 9.07 20.53
C GLU A 399 -16.02 8.87 20.81
N GLY A 400 -16.62 9.70 21.66
CA GLY A 400 -18.04 9.61 22.01
C GLY A 400 -18.95 9.96 20.83
N PHE A 401 -18.61 10.97 20.04
CA PHE A 401 -19.30 11.27 18.79
C PHE A 401 -19.19 10.11 17.81
N LYS A 402 -17.99 9.55 17.60
CA LYS A 402 -17.76 8.40 16.70
C LYS A 402 -18.64 7.21 17.08
N LEU A 403 -18.68 6.86 18.36
CA LEU A 403 -19.47 5.72 18.83
C LEU A 403 -20.98 5.97 18.75
N ARG A 404 -21.45 7.18 19.04
CA ARG A 404 -22.87 7.56 18.79
C ARG A 404 -23.23 7.44 17.32
N LEU A 405 -22.36 7.88 16.42
CA LEU A 405 -22.57 7.78 14.98
C LEU A 405 -22.66 6.32 14.52
N LEU A 406 -21.69 5.49 14.90
CA LEU A 406 -21.69 4.07 14.56
C LEU A 406 -22.89 3.33 15.16
N SER A 407 -23.36 3.75 16.34
CA SER A 407 -24.51 3.14 16.99
C SER A 407 -25.84 3.33 16.26
N LEU A 408 -25.91 4.28 15.31
CA LEU A 408 -27.09 4.47 14.47
C LEU A 408 -27.31 3.30 13.51
N PHE A 409 -26.26 2.57 13.13
CA PHE A 409 -26.35 1.49 12.15
C PHE A 409 -26.57 0.14 12.83
N ASP A 410 -27.54 -0.63 12.32
CA ASP A 410 -27.81 -2.00 12.81
C ASP A 410 -26.77 -3.01 12.31
N ASP A 411 -26.17 -2.75 11.14
CA ASP A 411 -25.09 -3.55 10.56
C ASP A 411 -24.03 -2.62 9.94
N ILE A 412 -23.03 -2.26 10.75
CA ILE A 412 -21.91 -1.42 10.35
C ILE A 412 -21.14 -2.07 9.20
N GLU A 413 -20.90 -3.38 9.23
CA GLU A 413 -20.21 -4.08 8.16
C GLU A 413 -20.97 -3.91 6.84
N ALA A 414 -22.29 -4.12 6.82
CA ALA A 414 -23.11 -3.96 5.61
C ALA A 414 -23.13 -2.50 5.11
N ALA A 415 -23.24 -1.52 6.01
CA ALA A 415 -23.22 -0.10 5.67
C ALA A 415 -21.85 0.39 5.15
N THR A 416 -20.77 -0.34 5.48
CA THR A 416 -19.40 -0.01 5.07
C THR A 416 -19.14 -0.43 3.62
N GLY A 417 -18.94 0.56 2.75
CA GLY A 417 -18.59 0.35 1.34
C GLY A 417 -17.08 0.26 1.08
N GLY A 418 -16.24 0.69 2.01
CA GLY A 418 -14.80 0.52 1.86
C GLY A 418 -13.95 0.94 3.05
N VAL A 419 -12.66 0.65 2.96
CA VAL A 419 -11.63 0.98 3.95
C VAL A 419 -10.47 1.69 3.26
N LEU A 420 -10.05 2.83 3.79
CA LEU A 420 -8.85 3.56 3.39
C LEU A 420 -7.81 3.37 4.48
N VAL A 421 -6.58 3.04 4.12
CA VAL A 421 -5.49 2.79 5.07
C VAL A 421 -4.31 3.68 4.71
N HIS A 422 -3.98 4.60 5.60
CA HIS A 422 -2.77 5.42 5.52
C HIS A 422 -1.63 4.70 6.24
N SER A 423 -0.75 4.07 5.48
CA SER A 423 0.35 3.24 5.99
C SER A 423 1.26 2.84 4.82
N GLU A 424 2.53 2.54 5.15
CA GLU A 424 3.40 1.71 4.32
C GLU A 424 2.64 0.42 3.95
N ASN A 425 2.66 0.06 2.67
CA ASN A 425 1.75 -0.92 2.10
C ASN A 425 2.09 -2.37 2.46
N TYR A 426 3.35 -2.74 2.63
CA TYR A 426 3.68 -4.08 3.15
C TYR A 426 3.17 -4.25 4.60
N ALA A 427 3.45 -3.29 5.47
CA ALA A 427 3.00 -3.31 6.87
C ALA A 427 1.46 -3.32 6.99
N ALA A 428 0.77 -2.58 6.11
CA ALA A 428 -0.68 -2.60 6.02
C ALA A 428 -1.22 -3.97 5.61
N LEU A 429 -0.69 -4.56 4.54
CA LEU A 429 -1.13 -5.88 4.06
C LEU A 429 -0.95 -6.96 5.14
N ARG A 430 0.19 -6.95 5.85
CA ARG A 430 0.45 -7.81 7.01
C ARG A 430 -0.58 -7.63 8.10
N THR A 431 -0.92 -6.39 8.44
CA THR A 431 -1.88 -6.06 9.50
C THR A 431 -3.33 -6.42 9.13
N LEU A 432 -3.68 -6.27 7.85
CA LEU A 432 -5.01 -6.58 7.30
C LEU A 432 -5.21 -8.09 7.04
N GLU A 433 -4.14 -8.89 7.04
CA GLU A 433 -4.15 -10.30 6.68
C GLU A 433 -5.27 -11.08 7.38
N TYR A 434 -5.39 -10.97 8.70
CA TYR A 434 -6.41 -11.71 9.45
C TYR A 434 -7.84 -11.31 9.11
N ALA A 435 -8.08 -10.06 8.71
CA ALA A 435 -9.41 -9.59 8.35
C ALA A 435 -9.83 -9.94 6.91
N TYR A 436 -8.85 -10.15 6.01
CA TYR A 436 -9.06 -10.26 4.57
C TYR A 436 -8.46 -11.51 3.91
N ARG A 437 -7.79 -12.40 4.65
CA ARG A 437 -7.21 -13.65 4.14
C ARG A 437 -8.26 -14.44 3.35
N GLN A 438 -7.95 -14.76 2.09
CA GLN A 438 -8.83 -15.46 1.15
C GLN A 438 -10.22 -14.83 0.96
N ARG A 439 -10.32 -13.48 1.00
CA ARG A 439 -11.59 -12.76 0.80
C ARG A 439 -11.56 -11.78 -0.36
N ILE A 440 -10.37 -11.40 -0.82
CA ILE A 440 -10.19 -10.48 -1.92
C ILE A 440 -10.43 -11.21 -3.24
N LYS A 441 -11.29 -10.68 -4.09
CA LYS A 441 -11.57 -11.24 -5.42
C LYS A 441 -10.73 -10.56 -6.50
N CYS A 442 -10.55 -9.25 -6.39
CA CYS A 442 -9.75 -8.46 -7.32
C CYS A 442 -8.65 -7.73 -6.56
N ILE A 443 -7.39 -7.89 -6.99
CA ILE A 443 -6.31 -6.97 -6.65
C ILE A 443 -5.96 -6.20 -7.91
N TYR A 444 -6.01 -4.87 -7.85
CA TYR A 444 -5.46 -4.01 -8.90
C TYR A 444 -4.37 -3.16 -8.29
N ILE A 445 -3.20 -3.12 -8.92
CA ILE A 445 -2.09 -2.28 -8.47
C ILE A 445 -1.48 -1.47 -9.60
N ASP A 446 -1.06 -0.28 -9.25
CA ASP A 446 -0.30 0.63 -10.09
C ASP A 446 1.04 0.98 -9.41
N PRO A 447 2.00 0.02 -9.34
CA PRO A 447 3.30 0.27 -8.74
C PRO A 447 4.07 1.36 -9.50
N PRO A 448 5.12 1.97 -8.90
CA PRO A 448 5.98 2.88 -9.67
C PRO A 448 6.64 2.16 -10.85
N TYR A 449 6.73 2.82 -12.00
CA TYR A 449 7.18 2.18 -13.26
C TYR A 449 8.70 2.15 -13.42
N ASN A 450 9.43 2.91 -12.60
CA ASN A 450 10.88 3.02 -12.62
C ASN A 450 11.44 3.68 -13.90
N THR A 451 10.80 4.74 -14.40
CA THR A 451 11.10 5.34 -15.71
C THR A 451 12.34 6.23 -15.77
N GLY A 452 12.96 6.49 -14.63
CA GLY A 452 14.11 7.39 -14.44
C GLY A 452 13.75 8.88 -14.45
N LYS A 453 12.47 9.25 -14.39
CA LYS A 453 12.00 10.64 -14.41
C LYS A 453 11.48 11.07 -13.04
N ASP A 454 12.17 12.03 -12.41
CA ASP A 454 11.76 12.56 -11.11
C ASP A 454 10.48 13.43 -11.22
N GLY A 455 9.43 13.03 -10.50
CA GLY A 455 8.16 13.75 -10.43
C GLY A 455 7.04 13.06 -9.64
N PHE A 456 7.31 11.88 -9.05
CA PHE A 456 6.35 11.07 -8.31
C PHE A 456 6.70 11.01 -6.82
N ALA A 457 5.73 10.61 -5.99
CA ALA A 457 5.96 10.38 -4.56
C ALA A 457 6.68 9.06 -4.26
N TYR A 458 6.71 8.14 -5.23
CA TYR A 458 7.59 6.98 -5.24
C TYR A 458 8.86 7.33 -6.01
N LYS A 459 9.98 6.76 -5.57
CA LYS A 459 11.22 6.87 -6.31
C LYS A 459 11.05 6.13 -7.64
N ASP A 460 11.20 6.87 -8.74
CA ASP A 460 11.02 6.37 -10.11
C ASP A 460 12.37 6.10 -10.79
N ALA A 461 13.45 6.04 -10.00
CA ALA A 461 14.83 5.77 -10.44
C ALA A 461 15.51 4.80 -9.46
N LEU A 462 14.85 3.68 -9.20
CA LEU A 462 15.35 2.54 -8.45
C LEU A 462 16.27 1.67 -9.30
N GLN A 463 17.24 1.01 -8.69
CA GLN A 463 17.84 -0.15 -9.34
C GLN A 463 16.78 -1.24 -9.49
N HIS A 464 16.81 -2.01 -10.57
CA HIS A 464 15.86 -3.11 -10.79
C HIS A 464 15.78 -4.09 -9.59
N SER A 465 16.92 -4.35 -8.94
CA SER A 465 16.97 -5.16 -7.71
C SER A 465 16.17 -4.53 -6.56
N SER A 466 16.33 -3.22 -6.35
CA SER A 466 15.59 -2.47 -5.33
C SER A 466 14.09 -2.50 -5.57
N TRP A 467 13.69 -2.31 -6.84
CA TRP A 467 12.30 -2.38 -7.27
C TRP A 467 11.70 -3.77 -7.05
N ASN A 468 12.44 -4.84 -7.38
CA ASN A 468 12.02 -6.21 -7.14
C ASN A 468 11.85 -6.53 -5.65
N SER A 469 12.79 -6.09 -4.80
CA SER A 469 12.69 -6.26 -3.34
C SER A 469 11.48 -5.54 -2.75
N MET A 470 11.14 -4.37 -3.27
CA MET A 470 9.90 -3.69 -2.87
C MET A 470 8.67 -4.51 -3.24
N LEU A 471 8.59 -5.13 -4.42
CA LEU A 471 7.34 -5.77 -4.84
C LEU A 471 7.16 -7.22 -4.41
N ILE A 472 8.23 -7.99 -4.23
CA ILE A 472 8.14 -9.43 -3.97
C ILE A 472 7.30 -9.72 -2.72
N GLU A 473 7.55 -9.01 -1.63
CA GLU A 473 6.89 -9.28 -0.35
C GLU A 473 5.40 -8.89 -0.40
N ARG A 474 5.09 -7.81 -1.12
CA ARG A 474 3.72 -7.35 -1.35
C ARG A 474 2.95 -8.34 -2.22
N ALA A 475 3.58 -8.88 -3.26
CA ALA A 475 3.00 -9.92 -4.10
C ALA A 475 2.73 -11.22 -3.32
N GLN A 476 3.64 -11.62 -2.44
CA GLN A 476 3.43 -12.76 -1.53
C GLN A 476 2.24 -12.54 -0.60
N GLN A 477 2.11 -11.36 0.00
CA GLN A 477 0.94 -11.01 0.81
C GLN A 477 -0.35 -11.03 -0.03
N SER A 478 -0.33 -10.49 -1.25
CA SER A 478 -1.46 -10.53 -2.19
C SER A 478 -1.97 -11.96 -2.43
N SER A 479 -1.05 -12.91 -2.61
CA SER A 479 -1.36 -14.33 -2.78
C SER A 479 -2.12 -14.91 -1.57
N SER A 480 -1.83 -14.46 -0.34
CA SER A 480 -2.54 -14.91 0.88
C SER A 480 -3.95 -14.30 1.04
N LEU A 481 -4.16 -13.09 0.50
CA LEU A 481 -5.41 -12.34 0.61
C LEU A 481 -6.44 -12.75 -0.44
N LEU A 482 -5.99 -13.20 -1.61
CA LEU A 482 -6.84 -13.61 -2.72
C LEU A 482 -7.64 -14.89 -2.41
N LYS A 483 -8.90 -14.90 -2.83
CA LYS A 483 -9.70 -16.11 -2.99
C LYS A 483 -9.07 -17.02 -4.05
N GLN A 484 -9.41 -18.31 -4.03
CA GLN A 484 -8.95 -19.26 -5.06
C GLN A 484 -9.39 -18.85 -6.48
N ASP A 485 -10.58 -18.27 -6.60
CA ASP A 485 -11.11 -17.74 -7.84
C ASP A 485 -10.77 -16.24 -8.05
N GLY A 486 -9.87 -15.68 -7.25
CA GLY A 486 -9.42 -14.29 -7.34
C GLY A 486 -8.33 -14.07 -8.37
N ALA A 487 -8.09 -12.80 -8.70
CA ALA A 487 -7.05 -12.40 -9.66
C ALA A 487 -6.33 -11.11 -9.24
N LEU A 488 -5.07 -11.00 -9.65
CA LEU A 488 -4.22 -9.82 -9.53
C LEU A 488 -3.98 -9.21 -10.92
N PHE A 489 -4.14 -7.90 -11.00
CA PHE A 489 -3.87 -7.07 -12.16
C PHE A 489 -2.84 -6.02 -11.77
N ALA A 490 -1.75 -5.91 -12.54
CA ALA A 490 -0.71 -4.93 -12.29
C ALA A 490 -0.44 -4.11 -13.54
N SER A 491 -0.63 -2.79 -13.44
CA SER A 491 -0.22 -1.84 -14.48
C SER A 491 1.29 -1.62 -14.45
N ILE A 492 1.92 -1.61 -15.61
CA ILE A 492 3.36 -1.38 -15.75
C ILE A 492 3.72 -0.91 -17.17
N ASP A 493 4.85 -0.22 -17.35
CA ASP A 493 5.39 0.09 -18.67
C ASP A 493 6.43 -0.93 -19.13
N GLU A 494 7.08 -0.69 -20.26
CA GLU A 494 8.09 -1.58 -20.84
C GLU A 494 9.36 -1.75 -19.99
N VAL A 495 9.63 -0.88 -19.01
CA VAL A 495 10.90 -0.88 -18.27
C VAL A 495 10.95 -2.07 -17.32
N GLU A 496 9.92 -2.24 -16.49
CA GLU A 496 9.88 -3.29 -15.47
C GLU A 496 8.91 -4.43 -15.80
N GLN A 497 8.22 -4.40 -16.94
CA GLN A 497 7.32 -5.49 -17.36
C GLN A 497 7.98 -6.88 -17.29
N PRO A 498 9.22 -7.09 -17.80
CA PRO A 498 9.85 -8.42 -17.73
C PRO A 498 10.16 -8.84 -16.29
N SER A 499 10.67 -7.90 -15.47
CA SER A 499 10.98 -8.13 -14.05
C SER A 499 9.72 -8.51 -13.27
N LEU A 500 8.65 -7.74 -13.44
CA LEU A 500 7.35 -7.98 -12.79
C LEU A 500 6.75 -9.32 -13.20
N ARG A 501 6.83 -9.64 -14.50
CA ARG A 501 6.29 -10.89 -15.04
C ARG A 501 6.97 -12.11 -14.42
N GLN A 502 8.29 -12.06 -14.19
CA GLN A 502 9.04 -13.13 -13.53
C GLN A 502 8.83 -13.16 -12.02
N LEU A 503 8.79 -12.01 -11.37
CA LEU A 503 8.46 -11.91 -9.95
C LEU A 503 7.10 -12.55 -9.65
N LEU A 504 6.08 -12.28 -10.47
CA LEU A 504 4.76 -12.87 -10.32
C LEU A 504 4.73 -14.36 -10.67
N ASN A 505 5.61 -14.86 -11.56
CA ASN A 505 5.78 -16.31 -11.77
C ASN A 505 6.25 -17.01 -10.50
N ASP A 506 7.25 -16.44 -9.83
CA ASP A 506 7.79 -17.02 -8.59
C ASP A 506 6.74 -17.07 -7.47
N VAL A 507 5.82 -16.09 -7.44
CA VAL A 507 4.80 -15.96 -6.39
C VAL A 507 3.52 -16.75 -6.67
N PHE A 508 3.04 -16.72 -7.91
CA PHE A 508 1.75 -17.30 -8.30
C PHE A 508 1.88 -18.62 -9.07
N GLY A 509 3.06 -18.95 -9.60
CA GLY A 509 3.25 -20.03 -10.56
C GLY A 509 2.98 -19.57 -11.99
N GLU A 510 3.82 -20.00 -12.93
CA GLU A 510 3.71 -19.63 -14.35
C GLU A 510 2.41 -20.13 -14.99
N GLU A 511 1.91 -21.28 -14.55
CA GLU A 511 0.64 -21.87 -14.97
C GLU A 511 -0.58 -20.98 -14.65
N ASN A 512 -0.44 -20.07 -13.69
CA ASN A 512 -1.50 -19.18 -13.24
C ASN A 512 -1.49 -17.80 -13.92
N HIS A 513 -0.52 -17.56 -14.82
CA HIS A 513 -0.58 -16.42 -15.72
C HIS A 513 -1.78 -16.52 -16.67
N VAL A 514 -2.49 -15.40 -16.83
CA VAL A 514 -3.67 -15.32 -17.69
C VAL A 514 -3.33 -14.60 -19.00
N ALA A 515 -2.84 -13.37 -18.92
CA ALA A 515 -2.48 -12.58 -20.09
C ALA A 515 -1.62 -11.35 -19.72
N ASP A 516 -0.86 -10.86 -20.70
CA ASP A 516 -0.29 -9.52 -20.68
C ASP A 516 -1.16 -8.63 -21.57
N MET A 517 -2.04 -7.84 -20.96
CA MET A 517 -2.95 -6.97 -21.70
C MET A 517 -2.22 -5.69 -22.12
N ILE A 518 -2.47 -5.23 -23.35
CA ILE A 518 -1.91 -3.99 -23.90
C ILE A 518 -2.97 -2.90 -23.81
N TRP A 519 -2.70 -1.90 -22.99
CA TRP A 519 -3.49 -0.67 -22.92
C TRP A 519 -2.83 0.38 -23.83
N ALA A 520 -3.39 0.56 -25.02
CA ALA A 520 -2.99 1.63 -25.93
C ALA A 520 -3.57 2.98 -25.46
N ALA A 521 -2.68 3.92 -25.19
CA ALA A 521 -2.97 5.33 -24.97
C ALA A 521 -2.67 6.13 -26.27
N GLY A 522 -3.01 7.42 -26.33
CA GLY A 522 -2.79 8.22 -27.55
C GLY A 522 -1.33 8.22 -28.07
N ARG A 523 -1.14 8.59 -29.35
CA ARG A 523 0.19 8.65 -30.00
C ARG A 523 1.13 9.65 -29.33
N LYS A 524 2.41 9.29 -29.16
CA LYS A 524 3.49 10.22 -28.76
C LYS A 524 4.23 10.71 -30.02
N ASN A 525 4.16 11.99 -30.34
CA ASN A 525 4.73 12.52 -31.59
C ASN A 525 6.24 12.80 -31.54
N ASP A 526 6.87 12.66 -30.36
CA ASP A 526 8.24 13.15 -30.11
C ASP A 526 9.31 12.04 -30.19
N SER A 527 8.92 10.79 -30.50
CA SER A 527 9.87 9.68 -30.63
C SER A 527 10.58 9.69 -31.98
N ARG A 528 11.91 9.51 -31.97
CA ARG A 528 12.75 9.46 -33.17
C ARG A 528 12.85 8.07 -33.82
N LEU A 529 12.51 7.01 -33.08
CA LEU A 529 12.62 5.61 -33.54
C LEU A 529 11.24 4.94 -33.59
N ILE A 530 10.67 4.62 -32.43
CA ILE A 530 9.34 4.00 -32.30
C ILE A 530 8.52 4.78 -31.28
N SER A 531 7.30 5.16 -31.64
CA SER A 531 6.36 5.83 -30.74
C SER A 531 5.67 4.83 -29.82
N VAL A 532 6.31 4.51 -28.68
CA VAL A 532 5.70 3.67 -27.63
C VAL A 532 4.52 4.42 -27.02
N SER A 533 3.32 3.97 -27.38
CA SER A 533 2.04 4.61 -27.05
C SER A 533 1.11 3.67 -26.30
N HIS A 534 1.67 2.65 -25.63
CA HIS A 534 0.92 1.72 -24.81
C HIS A 534 1.63 1.48 -23.48
N GLU A 535 0.88 0.95 -22.53
CA GLU A 535 1.36 0.32 -21.30
C GLU A 535 0.76 -1.08 -21.17
N TYR A 536 1.19 -1.83 -20.16
CA TYR A 536 0.74 -3.20 -19.92
C TYR A 536 -0.14 -3.27 -18.67
N VAL A 537 -1.06 -4.25 -18.68
CA VAL A 537 -1.74 -4.76 -17.48
C VAL A 537 -1.50 -6.26 -17.42
N ILE A 538 -0.62 -6.69 -16.51
CA ILE A 538 -0.29 -8.12 -16.31
C ILE A 538 -1.38 -8.75 -15.45
N ALA A 539 -1.97 -9.84 -15.90
CA ALA A 539 -3.05 -10.54 -15.22
C ALA A 539 -2.62 -11.95 -14.75
N TYR A 540 -2.82 -12.23 -13.46
CA TYR A 540 -2.64 -13.53 -12.85
C TYR A 540 -3.90 -13.97 -12.12
N ALA A 541 -4.29 -15.23 -12.28
CA ALA A 541 -5.25 -15.87 -11.41
C ALA A 541 -4.55 -16.36 -10.14
N LYS A 542 -5.29 -16.50 -9.03
CA LYS A 542 -4.79 -17.21 -7.85
C LYS A 542 -4.61 -18.70 -8.15
N ASP A 543 -5.60 -19.29 -8.80
CA ASP A 543 -5.59 -20.67 -9.29
C ASP A 543 -6.40 -20.77 -10.59
N ARG A 544 -5.69 -20.89 -11.72
CA ARG A 544 -6.31 -20.95 -13.06
C ARG A 544 -6.99 -22.29 -13.32
N ALA A 545 -6.49 -23.37 -12.71
CA ALA A 545 -7.11 -24.69 -12.82
C ALA A 545 -8.48 -24.67 -12.13
N HIS A 546 -8.54 -24.10 -10.92
CA HIS A 546 -9.80 -23.91 -10.19
C HIS A 546 -10.82 -23.08 -10.98
N LEU A 547 -10.39 -21.97 -11.61
CA LEU A 547 -11.29 -21.17 -12.48
C LEU A 547 -11.87 -21.99 -13.63
N SER A 548 -11.05 -22.83 -14.26
CA SER A 548 -11.45 -23.69 -15.38
C SER A 548 -12.43 -24.77 -14.93
N GLU A 549 -12.17 -25.42 -13.80
CA GLU A 549 -13.05 -26.43 -13.20
C GLU A 549 -14.40 -25.86 -12.76
N ALA A 550 -14.38 -24.66 -12.15
CA ALA A 550 -15.57 -23.94 -11.73
C ALA A 550 -16.35 -23.30 -12.89
N LYS A 551 -15.84 -23.38 -14.13
CA LYS A 551 -16.39 -22.69 -15.32
C LYS A 551 -16.58 -21.18 -15.08
N ASN A 552 -15.64 -20.58 -14.35
CA ASN A 552 -15.65 -19.16 -14.08
C ASN A 552 -15.08 -18.42 -15.30
N GLU A 553 -15.96 -18.05 -16.23
CA GLU A 553 -15.59 -17.32 -17.44
C GLU A 553 -15.55 -15.83 -17.18
N TRP A 554 -14.42 -15.18 -17.49
CA TRP A 554 -14.33 -13.73 -17.45
C TRP A 554 -14.99 -13.13 -18.68
N GLN A 555 -15.86 -12.15 -18.48
CA GLN A 555 -16.68 -11.58 -19.54
C GLN A 555 -16.74 -10.06 -19.46
N GLN A 556 -16.62 -9.40 -20.60
CA GLN A 556 -16.73 -7.95 -20.74
C GLN A 556 -17.98 -7.60 -21.55
N LYS A 557 -18.75 -6.61 -21.10
CA LYS A 557 -19.86 -6.05 -21.88
C LYS A 557 -19.31 -5.35 -23.13
N LYS A 558 -19.90 -5.62 -24.29
CA LYS A 558 -19.49 -4.98 -25.55
C LYS A 558 -19.71 -3.47 -25.48
N LYS A 559 -18.75 -2.70 -26.00
CA LYS A 559 -18.85 -1.23 -26.07
C LYS A 559 -19.86 -0.80 -27.14
N GLY A 560 -20.57 0.30 -26.89
CA GLY A 560 -21.53 0.91 -27.83
C GLY A 560 -22.94 0.32 -27.83
N LEU A 561 -23.26 -0.64 -26.95
CA LEU A 561 -24.59 -1.25 -26.90
C LEU A 561 -25.69 -0.27 -26.45
N ASP A 562 -25.40 0.59 -25.49
CA ASP A 562 -26.43 1.48 -24.92
C ASP A 562 -26.96 2.48 -25.97
N GLU A 563 -26.09 2.96 -26.87
CA GLU A 563 -26.51 3.80 -28.01
C GLU A 563 -27.34 3.03 -29.03
N ILE A 564 -27.02 1.75 -29.27
CA ILE A 564 -27.78 0.89 -30.16
C ILE A 564 -29.20 0.70 -29.62
N TYR A 565 -29.33 0.45 -28.31
CA TYR A 565 -30.63 0.33 -27.65
C TYR A 565 -31.39 1.66 -27.61
N ALA A 566 -30.72 2.78 -27.33
CA ALA A 566 -31.34 4.10 -27.38
C ALA A 566 -31.89 4.42 -28.78
N GLN A 567 -31.13 4.07 -29.82
CA GLN A 567 -31.58 4.23 -31.21
C GLN A 567 -32.73 3.28 -31.55
N HIS A 568 -32.71 2.05 -31.06
CA HIS A 568 -33.83 1.11 -31.20
C HIS A 568 -35.12 1.67 -30.56
N GLU A 569 -35.05 2.19 -29.33
CA GLU A 569 -36.20 2.79 -28.66
C GLU A 569 -36.71 4.05 -29.36
N LYS A 570 -35.82 4.83 -29.99
CA LYS A 570 -36.20 5.95 -30.83
C LYS A 570 -36.98 5.47 -32.06
N LEU A 571 -36.46 4.50 -32.80
CA LEU A 571 -37.10 3.94 -33.99
C LEU A 571 -38.45 3.28 -33.66
N LYS A 572 -38.55 2.62 -32.50
CA LYS A 572 -39.79 2.03 -32.00
C LYS A 572 -40.87 3.08 -31.75
N ARG A 573 -40.50 4.24 -31.22
CA ARG A 573 -41.42 5.38 -31.05
C ARG A 573 -41.86 6.00 -32.38
N GLU A 574 -40.98 6.01 -33.38
CA GLU A 574 -41.26 6.59 -34.70
C GLU A 574 -42.09 5.68 -35.60
N HIS A 575 -41.86 4.36 -35.55
CA HIS A 575 -42.41 3.40 -36.51
C HIS A 575 -43.32 2.31 -35.89
N GLY A 576 -43.47 2.28 -34.56
CA GLY A 576 -44.30 1.28 -33.86
C GLY A 576 -43.77 -0.13 -34.10
N ASP A 577 -44.64 -1.01 -34.61
CA ASP A 577 -44.32 -2.41 -34.94
C ASP A 577 -43.90 -2.64 -36.40
N ASP A 578 -43.62 -1.56 -37.16
CA ASP A 578 -43.04 -1.68 -38.51
C ASP A 578 -41.53 -2.00 -38.43
N TYR A 579 -41.24 -3.27 -38.16
CA TYR A 579 -39.88 -3.78 -38.02
C TYR A 579 -39.03 -3.62 -39.28
N ALA A 580 -39.63 -3.54 -40.47
CA ALA A 580 -38.92 -3.32 -41.72
C ALA A 580 -38.40 -1.88 -41.79
N ALA A 581 -39.25 -0.89 -41.48
CA ALA A 581 -38.85 0.51 -41.37
C ALA A 581 -37.81 0.72 -40.26
N MET A 582 -38.00 0.11 -39.09
CA MET A 582 -37.03 0.17 -37.99
C MET A 582 -35.66 -0.43 -38.41
N SER A 583 -35.66 -1.59 -39.07
CA SER A 583 -34.42 -2.23 -39.55
C SER A 583 -33.68 -1.34 -40.57
N ALA A 584 -34.42 -0.70 -41.48
CA ALA A 584 -33.85 0.25 -42.44
C ALA A 584 -33.27 1.49 -41.74
N GLY A 585 -34.00 2.04 -40.77
CA GLY A 585 -33.55 3.17 -39.95
C GLY A 585 -32.29 2.87 -39.14
N LEU A 586 -32.21 1.68 -38.53
CA LEU A 586 -31.03 1.25 -37.78
C LEU A 586 -29.81 1.09 -38.69
N LYS A 587 -29.97 0.50 -39.89
CA LYS A 587 -28.91 0.42 -40.91
C LYS A 587 -28.42 1.79 -41.34
N ALA A 588 -29.34 2.72 -41.61
CA ALA A 588 -28.99 4.09 -41.99
C ALA A 588 -28.21 4.79 -40.87
N TRP A 589 -28.63 4.62 -39.61
CA TRP A 589 -27.93 5.15 -38.45
C TRP A 589 -26.51 4.61 -38.32
N TYR A 590 -26.30 3.29 -38.39
CA TYR A 590 -24.94 2.72 -38.35
C TYR A 590 -24.03 3.27 -39.45
N ASN A 591 -24.57 3.46 -40.66
CA ASN A 591 -23.80 4.01 -41.78
C ASN A 591 -23.41 5.48 -41.56
N SER A 592 -24.19 6.22 -40.77
CA SER A 592 -23.91 7.63 -40.43
C SER A 592 -22.80 7.79 -39.39
N LEU A 593 -22.51 6.75 -38.59
CA LEU A 593 -21.48 6.80 -37.56
C LEU A 593 -20.07 6.85 -38.16
N PRO A 594 -19.10 7.52 -37.52
CA PRO A 594 -17.70 7.50 -37.93
C PRO A 594 -17.11 6.08 -37.95
N ASP A 595 -16.10 5.86 -38.81
CA ASP A 595 -15.31 4.64 -38.76
C ASP A 595 -14.51 4.58 -37.44
N GLY A 596 -14.62 3.46 -36.73
CA GLY A 596 -14.06 3.29 -35.38
C GLY A 596 -15.03 3.59 -34.23
N HIS A 597 -16.25 4.07 -34.51
CA HIS A 597 -17.27 4.24 -33.47
C HIS A 597 -17.66 2.88 -32.84
N PRO A 598 -17.69 2.73 -31.50
CA PRO A 598 -17.97 1.45 -30.84
C PRO A 598 -19.26 0.79 -31.31
N SER A 599 -20.35 1.54 -31.39
CA SER A 599 -21.64 1.06 -31.89
C SER A 599 -21.57 0.54 -33.33
N LYS A 600 -20.78 1.18 -34.21
CA LYS A 600 -20.62 0.79 -35.62
C LYS A 600 -19.92 -0.56 -35.78
N ALA A 601 -19.11 -0.98 -34.80
CA ALA A 601 -18.52 -2.32 -34.79
C ALA A 601 -19.58 -3.43 -34.78
N HIS A 602 -20.78 -3.13 -34.28
CA HIS A 602 -21.92 -4.05 -34.21
C HIS A 602 -22.91 -3.88 -35.37
N LYS A 603 -22.56 -3.17 -36.45
CA LYS A 603 -23.45 -2.88 -37.60
C LYS A 603 -24.06 -4.11 -38.28
N HIS A 604 -23.56 -5.30 -38.01
CA HIS A 604 -24.14 -6.56 -38.48
C HIS A 604 -25.49 -6.86 -37.79
N TYR A 605 -25.69 -6.43 -36.53
CA TYR A 605 -26.96 -6.42 -35.81
C TYR A 605 -27.87 -5.32 -36.35
N SER A 606 -28.45 -5.58 -37.51
CA SER A 606 -29.12 -4.56 -38.34
C SER A 606 -30.57 -4.91 -38.68
N HIS A 607 -31.08 -6.01 -38.12
CA HIS A 607 -32.46 -6.43 -38.27
C HIS A 607 -33.16 -6.33 -36.91
N ILE A 608 -34.44 -5.99 -36.93
CA ILE A 608 -35.30 -5.90 -35.75
C ILE A 608 -36.53 -6.76 -36.01
N ASP A 609 -37.03 -7.41 -34.96
CA ASP A 609 -38.35 -8.05 -34.93
C ASP A 609 -38.97 -7.92 -33.53
N GLN A 610 -40.08 -8.61 -33.27
CA GLN A 610 -40.76 -8.57 -31.96
C GLN A 610 -39.90 -9.01 -30.77
N ASN A 611 -38.82 -9.75 -31.00
CA ASN A 611 -37.91 -10.24 -29.97
C ASN A 611 -36.71 -9.32 -29.77
N GLY A 612 -36.49 -8.34 -30.67
CA GLY A 612 -35.48 -7.30 -30.57
C GLY A 612 -34.51 -7.26 -31.74
N ILE A 613 -33.34 -6.67 -31.51
CA ILE A 613 -32.29 -6.49 -32.51
C ILE A 613 -31.55 -7.82 -32.72
N TYR A 614 -31.37 -8.23 -33.97
CA TYR A 614 -30.66 -9.46 -34.33
C TYR A 614 -29.84 -9.31 -35.62
N PHE A 615 -29.01 -10.31 -35.88
CA PHE A 615 -28.45 -10.54 -37.20
C PHE A 615 -28.77 -11.95 -37.71
N PRO A 616 -28.92 -12.16 -39.02
CA PRO A 616 -29.06 -13.49 -39.62
C PRO A 616 -27.73 -14.23 -39.54
N ALA A 617 -27.60 -15.15 -38.57
CA ALA A 617 -26.42 -15.97 -38.35
C ALA A 617 -26.49 -17.30 -39.11
N ASP A 618 -25.33 -17.93 -39.30
CA ASP A 618 -25.20 -19.21 -40.00
C ASP A 618 -25.99 -20.33 -39.29
N ILE A 619 -26.87 -21.02 -40.02
CA ILE A 619 -27.70 -22.15 -39.53
C ILE A 619 -27.13 -23.52 -39.93
N SER A 620 -25.86 -23.58 -40.34
CA SER A 620 -25.25 -24.79 -40.85
C SER A 620 -24.47 -25.59 -39.80
N TRP A 621 -24.39 -26.91 -40.00
CA TRP A 621 -23.73 -27.85 -39.11
C TRP A 621 -22.21 -27.58 -38.98
N PRO A 622 -21.62 -27.63 -37.77
CA PRO A 622 -20.18 -27.45 -37.60
C PRO A 622 -19.40 -28.63 -38.21
N GLY A 623 -18.32 -28.36 -38.95
CA GLY A 623 -17.44 -29.40 -39.50
C GLY A 623 -17.89 -30.11 -40.79
N GLY A 624 -19.10 -29.82 -41.31
CA GLY A 624 -19.61 -30.40 -42.56
C GLY A 624 -20.27 -31.79 -42.39
N GLY A 625 -20.93 -32.28 -43.45
CA GLY A 625 -21.62 -33.58 -43.43
C GLY A 625 -22.90 -33.62 -42.59
N GLY A 626 -23.48 -32.47 -42.28
CA GLY A 626 -24.66 -32.36 -41.43
C GLY A 626 -25.95 -32.88 -42.08
N PRO A 627 -27.03 -32.96 -41.29
CA PRO A 627 -28.34 -33.48 -41.70
C PRO A 627 -28.96 -32.68 -42.84
N THR A 628 -29.62 -33.37 -43.76
CA THR A 628 -30.31 -32.77 -44.91
C THR A 628 -31.76 -33.24 -44.93
N TYR A 629 -32.68 -32.36 -44.50
CA TYR A 629 -34.11 -32.60 -44.56
C TYR A 629 -34.84 -31.40 -45.16
N LYS A 630 -36.10 -31.60 -45.54
CA LYS A 630 -36.91 -30.59 -46.21
C LYS A 630 -37.41 -29.54 -45.21
N VAL A 631 -37.08 -28.27 -45.45
CA VAL A 631 -37.62 -27.11 -44.73
C VAL A 631 -38.39 -26.26 -45.74
N LEU A 632 -39.61 -25.83 -45.41
CA LEU A 632 -40.46 -25.05 -46.30
C LEU A 632 -40.35 -23.55 -45.99
N HIS A 633 -40.29 -22.72 -47.04
CA HIS A 633 -40.36 -21.27 -46.89
C HIS A 633 -41.75 -20.85 -46.40
N PRO A 634 -41.86 -19.93 -45.41
CA PRO A 634 -43.14 -19.60 -44.78
C PRO A 634 -44.15 -18.96 -45.74
N VAL A 635 -43.68 -18.20 -46.73
CA VAL A 635 -44.52 -17.53 -47.76
C VAL A 635 -44.73 -18.41 -48.99
N THR A 636 -43.66 -18.73 -49.74
CA THR A 636 -43.77 -19.49 -51.00
C THR A 636 -44.16 -20.96 -50.83
N LYS A 637 -44.10 -21.51 -49.60
CA LYS A 637 -44.36 -22.91 -49.25
C LYS A 637 -43.50 -23.93 -50.02
N LYS A 638 -42.44 -23.47 -50.70
CA LYS A 638 -41.47 -24.31 -51.42
C LYS A 638 -40.27 -24.68 -50.55
N PRO A 639 -39.60 -25.81 -50.83
CA PRO A 639 -38.37 -26.18 -50.13
C PRO A 639 -37.28 -25.13 -50.30
N VAL A 640 -36.71 -24.65 -49.19
CA VAL A 640 -35.57 -23.72 -49.19
C VAL A 640 -34.27 -24.42 -49.58
N LYS A 641 -33.28 -23.64 -50.02
CA LYS A 641 -31.93 -24.14 -50.25
C LYS A 641 -31.31 -24.68 -48.94
N VAL A 642 -30.86 -25.93 -48.97
CA VAL A 642 -30.17 -26.57 -47.85
C VAL A 642 -28.75 -25.97 -47.72
N PRO A 643 -28.26 -25.65 -46.51
CA PRO A 643 -26.90 -25.17 -46.32
C PRO A 643 -25.87 -26.19 -46.83
N ALA A 644 -24.74 -25.72 -47.37
CA ALA A 644 -23.71 -26.61 -47.93
C ALA A 644 -23.15 -27.62 -46.91
N ARG A 645 -23.17 -27.27 -45.61
CA ARG A 645 -22.74 -28.15 -44.51
C ARG A 645 -23.89 -28.96 -43.87
N GLY A 646 -25.12 -28.87 -44.37
CA GLY A 646 -26.31 -29.43 -43.72
C GLY A 646 -26.85 -28.53 -42.60
N TRP A 647 -28.02 -28.89 -42.04
CA TRP A 647 -28.71 -28.13 -40.99
C TRP A 647 -28.00 -28.25 -39.63
N MET A 648 -28.03 -27.19 -38.80
CA MET A 648 -27.41 -27.16 -37.46
C MET A 648 -28.06 -28.13 -36.44
N THR A 649 -29.26 -28.63 -36.70
CA THR A 649 -29.94 -29.62 -35.86
C THR A 649 -30.26 -30.87 -36.67
N SER A 650 -30.07 -32.05 -36.09
CA SER A 650 -30.46 -33.34 -36.68
C SER A 650 -31.93 -33.66 -36.52
N ASP A 651 -32.63 -32.90 -35.67
CA ASP A 651 -34.04 -33.06 -35.37
C ASP A 651 -34.90 -32.07 -36.19
N PRO A 652 -35.71 -32.56 -37.16
CA PRO A 652 -36.62 -31.73 -37.93
C PRO A 652 -37.72 -31.06 -37.09
N GLU A 653 -38.17 -31.69 -35.99
CA GLU A 653 -39.22 -31.12 -35.13
C GLU A 653 -38.71 -29.85 -34.44
N LYS A 654 -37.49 -29.91 -33.92
CA LYS A 654 -36.80 -28.74 -33.34
C LYS A 654 -36.61 -27.59 -34.35
N MET A 655 -36.36 -27.91 -35.63
CA MET A 655 -36.33 -26.88 -36.67
C MET A 655 -37.72 -26.25 -36.88
N GLN A 656 -38.80 -27.05 -36.86
CA GLN A 656 -40.15 -26.52 -36.94
C GLN A 656 -40.52 -25.67 -35.72
N GLU A 657 -40.07 -26.06 -34.53
CA GLU A 657 -40.18 -25.27 -33.30
C GLU A 657 -39.50 -23.90 -33.48
N TRP A 658 -38.24 -23.87 -33.94
CA TRP A 658 -37.54 -22.60 -34.20
C TRP A 658 -38.23 -21.73 -35.24
N ILE A 659 -38.84 -22.33 -36.26
CA ILE A 659 -39.62 -21.59 -37.27
C ILE A 659 -40.88 -21.00 -36.63
N LYS A 660 -41.60 -21.80 -35.84
CA LYS A 660 -42.81 -21.38 -35.12
C LYS A 660 -42.53 -20.25 -34.14
N ASP A 661 -41.41 -20.33 -33.43
CA ASP A 661 -40.96 -19.31 -32.47
C ASP A 661 -40.34 -18.08 -33.15
N GLY A 662 -40.30 -18.06 -34.48
CA GLY A 662 -39.76 -16.95 -35.26
C GLY A 662 -38.25 -16.79 -35.14
N ARG A 663 -37.50 -17.83 -34.72
CA ARG A 663 -36.04 -17.83 -34.56
C ARG A 663 -35.28 -18.05 -35.87
N VAL A 664 -35.97 -18.31 -36.98
CA VAL A 664 -35.37 -18.48 -38.31
C VAL A 664 -35.63 -17.25 -39.17
N HIS A 665 -34.59 -16.72 -39.80
CA HIS A 665 -34.66 -15.65 -40.78
C HIS A 665 -34.67 -16.26 -42.18
N PHE A 666 -35.76 -16.05 -42.92
CA PHE A 666 -35.88 -16.47 -44.31
C PHE A 666 -35.56 -15.29 -45.24
N GLY A 667 -34.96 -15.56 -46.40
CA GLY A 667 -34.83 -14.54 -47.44
C GLY A 667 -36.17 -14.20 -48.09
N ALA A 668 -36.14 -13.43 -49.17
CA ALA A 668 -37.37 -13.04 -49.88
C ALA A 668 -38.11 -14.25 -50.49
N ASP A 669 -37.38 -15.31 -50.82
CA ASP A 669 -37.88 -16.55 -51.43
C ASP A 669 -37.07 -17.80 -51.01
N GLU A 670 -37.44 -18.95 -51.56
CA GLU A 670 -36.82 -20.26 -51.28
C GLU A 670 -35.39 -20.44 -51.81
N THR A 671 -34.87 -19.53 -52.65
CA THR A 671 -33.56 -19.69 -53.30
C THR A 671 -32.39 -19.41 -52.37
N SER A 672 -32.66 -18.67 -51.29
CA SER A 672 -31.71 -18.35 -50.23
C SER A 672 -31.65 -19.44 -49.16
N VAL A 673 -30.47 -19.62 -48.56
CA VAL A 673 -30.32 -20.46 -47.36
C VAL A 673 -30.84 -19.64 -46.18
N PRO A 674 -31.80 -20.16 -45.37
CA PRO A 674 -32.23 -19.46 -44.16
C PRO A 674 -31.10 -19.30 -43.17
N CYS A 675 -31.26 -18.36 -42.23
CA CYS A 675 -30.32 -18.10 -41.16
C CYS A 675 -30.99 -18.30 -39.80
N ILE A 676 -30.21 -18.60 -38.76
CA ILE A 676 -30.70 -18.54 -37.38
C ILE A 676 -30.60 -17.10 -36.88
N LYS A 677 -31.63 -16.60 -36.19
CA LYS A 677 -31.57 -15.26 -35.60
C LYS A 677 -30.71 -15.30 -34.34
N ALA A 678 -29.65 -14.50 -34.34
CA ALA A 678 -28.83 -14.27 -33.16
C ALA A 678 -29.15 -12.87 -32.61
N TYR A 679 -29.81 -12.83 -31.46
CA TYR A 679 -30.23 -11.58 -30.83
C TYR A 679 -29.09 -10.89 -30.09
N LEU A 680 -29.08 -9.56 -30.12
CA LEU A 680 -28.04 -8.74 -29.48
C LEU A 680 -28.08 -8.90 -27.96
N LYS A 681 -29.28 -8.88 -27.37
CA LYS A 681 -29.53 -9.05 -25.94
C LYS A 681 -29.00 -10.38 -25.37
N ASP A 682 -28.89 -11.41 -26.21
CA ASP A 682 -28.37 -12.72 -25.80
C ASP A 682 -26.84 -12.83 -25.97
N ARG A 683 -26.19 -11.80 -26.54
CA ARG A 683 -24.77 -11.80 -26.93
C ARG A 683 -24.08 -10.49 -26.60
N GLU A 684 -24.47 -9.86 -25.49
CA GLU A 684 -23.94 -8.58 -25.04
C GLU A 684 -22.52 -8.68 -24.49
N TYR A 685 -22.16 -9.86 -24.01
CA TYR A 685 -20.88 -10.15 -23.37
C TYR A 685 -19.95 -10.92 -24.31
N GLN A 686 -18.65 -10.79 -24.06
CA GLN A 686 -17.58 -11.48 -24.78
C GLN A 686 -16.37 -11.67 -23.86
N ALA A 687 -15.44 -12.54 -24.24
CA ALA A 687 -14.16 -12.62 -23.57
C ALA A 687 -13.42 -11.26 -23.66
N PRO A 688 -12.76 -10.79 -22.59
CA PRO A 688 -11.95 -9.58 -22.62
C PRO A 688 -10.87 -9.63 -23.71
N TYR A 689 -10.67 -8.52 -24.42
CA TYR A 689 -9.60 -8.42 -25.41
C TYR A 689 -8.25 -8.15 -24.72
N SER A 690 -7.20 -8.82 -25.19
CA SER A 690 -5.83 -8.58 -24.74
C SER A 690 -5.24 -7.26 -25.22
N VAL A 691 -5.87 -6.58 -26.19
CA VAL A 691 -5.44 -5.26 -26.67
C VAL A 691 -6.64 -4.34 -26.70
N PHE A 692 -6.57 -3.21 -25.99
CA PHE A 692 -7.65 -2.24 -25.93
C PHE A 692 -7.11 -0.81 -25.94
N TYR A 693 -7.97 0.13 -26.37
CA TYR A 693 -7.65 1.55 -26.44
C TYR A 693 -8.46 2.33 -25.42
N GLN A 694 -7.78 3.18 -24.65
CA GLN A 694 -8.40 4.17 -23.77
C GLN A 694 -7.44 5.36 -23.61
N ASP A 695 -7.90 6.59 -23.87
CA ASP A 695 -7.06 7.78 -23.76
C ASP A 695 -6.81 8.18 -22.29
N GLY A 696 -5.61 7.95 -21.78
CA GLY A 696 -5.21 8.28 -20.41
C GLY A 696 -5.31 9.78 -20.06
N ARG A 697 -5.31 10.69 -21.03
CA ARG A 697 -5.44 12.15 -20.75
C ARG A 697 -6.81 12.51 -20.18
N ALA A 698 -7.83 11.70 -20.47
CA ALA A 698 -9.18 11.92 -19.98
C ALA A 698 -9.25 11.77 -18.46
N ALA A 699 -8.53 10.80 -17.88
CA ALA A 699 -8.47 10.56 -16.44
C ALA A 699 -7.91 11.76 -15.67
N THR A 700 -6.78 12.34 -16.14
CA THR A 700 -6.21 13.55 -15.54
C THR A 700 -7.21 14.71 -15.56
N LYS A 701 -7.92 14.90 -16.68
CA LYS A 701 -8.92 15.98 -16.79
C LYS A 701 -10.09 15.76 -15.82
N ARG A 702 -10.62 14.53 -15.72
CA ARG A 702 -11.72 14.21 -14.80
C ARG A 702 -11.31 14.37 -13.34
N LEU A 703 -10.10 13.95 -12.96
CA LEU A 703 -9.59 14.20 -11.61
C LEU A 703 -9.47 15.69 -11.29
N ARG A 704 -8.94 16.50 -12.21
CA ARG A 704 -8.86 17.96 -12.04
C ARG A 704 -10.25 18.60 -11.88
N GLN A 705 -11.22 18.17 -12.67
CA GLN A 705 -12.61 18.63 -12.56
C GLN A 705 -13.23 18.26 -11.21
N LEU A 706 -12.87 17.09 -10.67
CA LEU A 706 -13.35 16.63 -9.37
C LEU A 706 -12.69 17.39 -8.20
N ILE A 707 -11.36 17.51 -8.21
CA ILE A 707 -10.59 18.07 -7.09
C ILE A 707 -10.61 19.60 -7.10
N GLY A 708 -10.51 20.23 -8.28
CA GLY A 708 -10.49 21.68 -8.46
C GLY A 708 -9.09 22.29 -8.58
N PHE A 709 -8.03 21.49 -8.46
CA PHE A 709 -6.63 21.90 -8.61
C PHE A 709 -5.77 20.76 -9.21
N ASP A 710 -4.55 21.09 -9.64
CA ASP A 710 -3.65 20.17 -10.36
C ASP A 710 -2.48 19.76 -9.47
N ASP A 711 -2.68 18.81 -8.56
CA ASP A 711 -1.64 18.31 -7.63
C ASP A 711 -1.32 16.81 -7.79
N PHE A 712 -1.99 16.11 -8.71
CA PHE A 712 -1.73 14.70 -9.00
C PHE A 712 -1.57 14.46 -10.49
N GLY A 713 -0.36 14.11 -10.93
CA GLY A 713 0.02 14.13 -12.35
C GLY A 713 -0.57 13.00 -13.20
N TYR A 714 -0.71 11.80 -12.63
CA TYR A 714 -0.88 10.57 -13.41
C TYR A 714 -1.91 9.61 -12.81
N PRO A 715 -3.19 10.03 -12.65
CA PRO A 715 -4.22 9.10 -12.19
C PRO A 715 -4.54 8.07 -13.28
N LYS A 716 -4.74 6.81 -12.87
CA LYS A 716 -5.33 5.79 -13.73
C LYS A 716 -6.79 6.09 -14.08
N ASP A 717 -7.27 5.48 -15.16
CA ASP A 717 -8.62 5.64 -15.66
C ASP A 717 -9.61 4.73 -14.91
N GLU A 718 -10.57 5.34 -14.23
CA GLU A 718 -11.58 4.64 -13.43
C GLU A 718 -12.51 3.75 -14.24
N THR A 719 -12.70 4.01 -15.54
CA THR A 719 -13.54 3.18 -16.42
C THR A 719 -12.83 1.88 -16.79
N VAL A 720 -11.50 1.92 -16.98
CA VAL A 720 -10.70 0.70 -17.22
C VAL A 720 -10.69 -0.19 -15.98
N ILE A 721 -10.46 0.40 -14.81
CA ILE A 721 -10.50 -0.36 -13.55
C ILE A 721 -11.91 -0.93 -13.30
N ALA A 722 -12.97 -0.18 -13.64
CA ALA A 722 -14.33 -0.68 -13.56
C ALA A 722 -14.56 -1.90 -14.48
N GLU A 723 -14.08 -1.85 -15.72
CA GLU A 723 -14.15 -3.01 -16.64
C GLU A 723 -13.39 -4.24 -16.09
N ILE A 724 -12.21 -4.04 -15.50
CA ILE A 724 -11.41 -5.11 -14.86
C ILE A 724 -12.15 -5.73 -13.66
N VAL A 725 -12.76 -4.91 -12.80
CA VAL A 725 -13.50 -5.41 -11.65
C VAL A 725 -14.79 -6.12 -12.10
N ALA A 726 -15.48 -5.59 -13.11
CA ALA A 726 -16.72 -6.16 -13.62
C ALA A 726 -16.51 -7.53 -14.29
N MET A 727 -15.40 -7.71 -15.03
CA MET A 727 -15.18 -8.96 -15.78
C MET A 727 -14.97 -10.20 -14.93
N LEU A 728 -14.63 -10.03 -13.64
CA LEU A 728 -14.48 -11.13 -12.68
C LEU A 728 -15.83 -11.62 -12.10
N GLY A 729 -16.95 -10.98 -12.47
CA GLY A 729 -18.29 -11.33 -11.98
C GLY A 729 -18.51 -10.91 -10.52
N GLU A 730 -19.07 -11.81 -9.70
CA GLU A 730 -19.39 -11.54 -8.31
C GLU A 730 -18.13 -11.20 -7.49
N THR A 731 -17.98 -9.92 -7.16
CA THR A 731 -16.80 -9.37 -6.50
C THR A 731 -17.19 -8.67 -5.21
N ARG A 732 -16.94 -9.30 -4.05
CA ARG A 732 -17.23 -8.64 -2.77
C ARG A 732 -16.17 -7.60 -2.38
N TYR A 733 -14.88 -7.91 -2.55
CA TYR A 733 -13.78 -7.01 -2.18
C TYR A 733 -12.77 -6.84 -3.31
N THR A 734 -12.46 -5.58 -3.60
CA THR A 734 -11.36 -5.14 -4.45
C THR A 734 -10.30 -4.45 -3.59
N LEU A 735 -9.04 -4.88 -3.70
CA LEU A 735 -7.91 -4.31 -2.96
C LEU A 735 -6.97 -3.59 -3.94
N ASP A 736 -6.50 -2.43 -3.53
CA ASP A 736 -5.45 -1.68 -4.20
C ASP A 736 -4.50 -1.09 -3.16
N TYR A 737 -3.27 -1.59 -3.11
CA TYR A 737 -2.25 -1.17 -2.15
C TYR A 737 -1.19 -0.25 -2.76
N PHE A 738 -1.46 0.25 -3.96
CA PHE A 738 -0.78 1.39 -4.58
C PHE A 738 -1.86 2.40 -5.02
N ALA A 739 -2.73 2.78 -4.07
CA ALA A 739 -4.01 3.39 -4.41
C ALA A 739 -3.88 4.76 -5.10
N GLY A 740 -2.76 5.46 -4.92
CA GLY A 740 -2.48 6.72 -5.60
C GLY A 740 -3.60 7.73 -5.35
N SER A 741 -4.21 8.22 -6.43
CA SER A 741 -5.32 9.17 -6.30
C SER A 741 -6.64 8.58 -5.77
N GLY A 742 -6.75 7.26 -5.56
CA GLY A 742 -8.00 6.59 -5.16
C GLY A 742 -8.89 6.19 -6.34
N THR A 743 -8.32 5.92 -7.51
CA THR A 743 -9.07 5.58 -8.73
C THR A 743 -9.91 4.30 -8.56
N THR A 744 -9.37 3.29 -7.88
CA THR A 744 -10.05 2.01 -7.66
C THR A 744 -11.33 2.14 -6.84
N ALA A 745 -11.36 2.98 -5.79
CA ALA A 745 -12.60 3.28 -5.06
C ALA A 745 -13.63 3.99 -5.93
N HIS A 746 -13.20 4.93 -6.78
CA HIS A 746 -14.10 5.61 -7.72
C HIS A 746 -14.73 4.60 -8.70
N ALA A 747 -13.93 3.70 -9.26
CA ALA A 747 -14.41 2.64 -10.15
C ALA A 747 -15.46 1.74 -9.48
N VAL A 748 -15.17 1.26 -8.26
CA VAL A 748 -16.08 0.39 -7.49
C VAL A 748 -17.41 1.09 -7.17
N ILE A 749 -17.36 2.36 -6.77
CA ILE A 749 -18.58 3.14 -6.48
C ILE A 749 -19.42 3.33 -7.75
N ASN A 750 -18.79 3.62 -8.90
CA ASN A 750 -19.52 3.79 -10.16
C ASN A 750 -20.16 2.48 -10.62
N LEU A 751 -19.43 1.36 -10.55
CA LEU A 751 -19.99 0.04 -10.87
C LEU A 751 -21.24 -0.26 -10.04
N ASN A 752 -21.18 -0.08 -8.72
CA ASN A 752 -22.35 -0.31 -7.86
C ASN A 752 -23.55 0.57 -8.23
N ARG A 753 -23.32 1.81 -8.67
CA ARG A 753 -24.40 2.69 -9.16
C ARG A 753 -25.00 2.16 -10.46
N GLU A 754 -24.15 1.76 -11.39
CA GLU A 754 -24.54 1.27 -12.71
C GLU A 754 -25.34 -0.03 -12.64
N ASP A 755 -24.86 -1.03 -11.86
CA ASP A 755 -25.43 -2.39 -11.87
C ASP A 755 -26.16 -2.79 -10.58
N GLY A 756 -26.21 -1.92 -9.56
CA GLY A 756 -26.85 -2.22 -8.28
C GLY A 756 -26.04 -3.14 -7.38
N GLY A 757 -24.76 -3.37 -7.68
CA GLY A 757 -23.88 -4.22 -6.88
C GLY A 757 -23.58 -3.67 -5.49
N THR A 758 -22.99 -4.53 -4.66
CA THR A 758 -22.63 -4.24 -3.25
C THR A 758 -21.11 -4.41 -3.01
N ARG A 759 -20.32 -4.18 -4.07
CA ARG A 759 -18.86 -4.35 -4.06
C ARG A 759 -18.23 -3.39 -3.06
N LYS A 760 -17.15 -3.82 -2.43
CA LYS A 760 -16.39 -3.03 -1.45
C LYS A 760 -14.94 -2.84 -1.90
N PHE A 761 -14.32 -1.76 -1.45
CA PHE A 761 -12.91 -1.49 -1.73
C PHE A 761 -12.06 -1.44 -0.45
N VAL A 762 -10.79 -1.82 -0.58
CA VAL A 762 -9.74 -1.60 0.43
C VAL A 762 -8.59 -0.89 -0.27
N LEU A 763 -8.29 0.33 0.14
CA LEU A 763 -7.20 1.12 -0.43
C LEU A 763 -6.09 1.29 0.59
N VAL A 764 -4.84 1.06 0.18
CA VAL A 764 -3.66 1.40 0.98
C VAL A 764 -2.82 2.41 0.22
N GLU A 765 -2.46 3.48 0.91
CA GLU A 765 -1.55 4.49 0.40
C GLU A 765 -0.73 5.07 1.55
N GLN A 766 0.54 5.32 1.29
CA GLN A 766 1.50 5.85 2.26
C GLN A 766 1.86 7.32 2.01
N GLY A 767 1.62 7.83 0.80
CA GLY A 767 1.97 9.18 0.41
C GLY A 767 1.13 10.24 1.14
N GLU A 768 1.74 11.39 1.44
CA GLU A 768 1.07 12.51 2.11
C GLU A 768 -0.14 13.05 1.33
N TYR A 769 -0.24 12.78 0.02
CA TYR A 769 -1.43 13.05 -0.78
C TYR A 769 -2.65 12.19 -0.40
N PHE A 770 -2.51 11.25 0.53
CA PHE A 770 -3.63 10.54 1.14
C PHE A 770 -4.71 11.53 1.63
N ASP A 771 -4.28 12.56 2.37
CA ASP A 771 -5.17 13.57 2.96
C ASP A 771 -5.60 14.65 1.97
N THR A 772 -4.81 14.94 0.93
CA THR A 772 -5.07 16.05 -0.01
C THR A 772 -5.74 15.63 -1.32
N VAL A 773 -5.59 14.36 -1.73
CA VAL A 773 -6.11 13.84 -3.01
C VAL A 773 -6.99 12.62 -2.81
N LEU A 774 -6.47 11.53 -2.22
CA LEU A 774 -7.18 10.24 -2.15
C LEU A 774 -8.46 10.35 -1.31
N LEU A 775 -8.35 10.80 -0.06
CA LEU A 775 -9.49 10.93 0.85
C LEU A 775 -10.52 11.93 0.31
N PRO A 776 -10.14 13.15 -0.13
CA PRO A 776 -11.08 14.07 -0.78
C PRO A 776 -11.73 13.48 -2.03
N ARG A 777 -11.00 12.75 -2.90
CA ARG A 777 -11.59 12.09 -4.08
C ARG A 777 -12.70 11.14 -3.64
N VAL A 778 -12.43 10.26 -2.68
CA VAL A 778 -13.40 9.27 -2.20
C VAL A 778 -14.61 9.97 -1.56
N ALA A 779 -14.40 10.95 -0.69
CA ALA A 779 -15.49 11.71 -0.07
C ALA A 779 -16.38 12.43 -1.10
N LYS A 780 -15.78 13.06 -2.11
CA LYS A 780 -16.50 13.74 -3.20
C LYS A 780 -17.29 12.76 -4.06
N VAL A 781 -16.68 11.64 -4.46
CA VAL A 781 -17.34 10.62 -5.29
C VAL A 781 -18.52 10.01 -4.55
N ILE A 782 -18.42 9.74 -3.24
CA ILE A 782 -19.55 9.27 -2.41
C ILE A 782 -20.68 10.29 -2.39
N SER A 783 -20.34 11.59 -2.34
CA SER A 783 -21.29 12.69 -2.15
C SER A 783 -21.96 13.16 -3.44
N CYS A 784 -21.36 12.94 -4.61
CA CYS A 784 -21.94 13.29 -5.91
C CYS A 784 -21.24 12.52 -7.05
N PRO A 785 -21.99 11.99 -8.04
CA PRO A 785 -21.40 11.27 -9.17
C PRO A 785 -20.65 12.17 -10.16
N GLU A 786 -21.06 13.44 -10.29
CA GLU A 786 -20.50 14.35 -11.29
C GLU A 786 -20.02 15.65 -10.66
N TRP A 787 -18.80 16.04 -10.98
CA TRP A 787 -18.16 17.26 -10.51
C TRP A 787 -17.58 18.05 -11.67
N LYS A 788 -17.55 19.37 -11.52
CA LYS A 788 -16.95 20.30 -12.47
C LYS A 788 -16.23 21.41 -11.70
N ASP A 789 -14.95 21.57 -11.98
CA ASP A 789 -14.09 22.60 -11.40
C ASP A 789 -14.15 22.65 -9.85
N GLY A 790 -14.17 21.48 -9.21
CA GLY A 790 -14.26 21.32 -7.77
C GLY A 790 -15.66 21.50 -7.17
N GLN A 791 -16.67 21.79 -7.99
CA GLN A 791 -18.08 21.93 -7.58
C GLN A 791 -18.91 20.72 -8.02
N PRO A 792 -19.88 20.26 -7.21
CA PRO A 792 -20.80 19.22 -7.65
C PRO A 792 -21.75 19.75 -8.74
N LYS A 793 -22.10 18.90 -9.70
CA LYS A 793 -23.08 19.22 -10.76
C LYS A 793 -24.52 19.02 -10.26
N ASP A 794 -25.51 19.61 -10.95
CA ASP A 794 -26.94 19.52 -10.61
C ASP A 794 -27.41 18.05 -10.41
N GLY A 795 -28.31 17.81 -9.44
CA GLY A 795 -28.82 16.45 -9.13
C GLY A 795 -28.40 15.89 -7.77
N VAL A 796 -27.94 16.73 -6.84
CA VAL A 796 -27.56 16.39 -5.46
C VAL A 796 -28.72 16.43 -4.46
N ALA A 797 -29.95 16.69 -4.92
CA ALA A 797 -31.09 16.82 -4.03
C ALA A 797 -31.46 15.47 -3.39
N MET A 798 -31.92 15.49 -2.15
CA MET A 798 -32.57 14.31 -1.57
C MET A 798 -33.83 14.01 -2.38
N THR A 799 -33.91 12.78 -2.89
CA THR A 799 -35.12 12.23 -3.50
C THR A 799 -35.58 11.03 -2.69
N GLY A 800 -36.89 10.76 -2.70
CA GLY A 800 -37.45 9.50 -2.18
C GLY A 800 -37.42 8.37 -3.21
N ASP A 801 -36.67 8.55 -4.30
CA ASP A 801 -36.55 7.59 -5.39
C ASP A 801 -35.58 6.48 -4.99
N GLU A 802 -36.08 5.25 -4.95
CA GLU A 802 -35.30 4.07 -4.58
C GLU A 802 -34.20 3.77 -5.62
N ASP A 803 -34.35 4.24 -6.86
CA ASP A 803 -33.36 4.09 -7.93
C ASP A 803 -32.32 5.22 -7.95
N HIS A 804 -32.40 6.18 -7.02
CA HIS A 804 -31.43 7.26 -6.95
C HIS A 804 -30.01 6.75 -6.65
N TRP A 805 -29.00 7.30 -7.33
CA TRP A 805 -27.60 6.87 -7.23
C TRP A 805 -27.06 6.87 -5.78
N SER A 806 -27.63 7.70 -4.90
CA SER A 806 -27.22 7.78 -3.50
C SER A 806 -27.57 6.52 -2.70
N GLN A 807 -28.58 5.75 -3.12
CA GLN A 807 -28.92 4.46 -2.50
C GLN A 807 -27.85 3.40 -2.77
N ARG A 808 -27.13 3.54 -3.89
CA ARG A 808 -26.07 2.62 -4.34
C ARG A 808 -24.66 3.11 -4.00
N SER A 809 -24.56 4.24 -3.30
CA SER A 809 -23.29 4.81 -2.84
C SER A 809 -23.00 4.37 -1.40
N PRO A 810 -21.73 4.20 -0.99
CA PRO A 810 -21.39 3.84 0.39
C PRO A 810 -22.08 4.74 1.43
N ALA A 811 -22.59 4.14 2.51
CA ALA A 811 -23.07 4.89 3.67
C ALA A 811 -21.91 5.24 4.60
N LEU A 812 -21.00 4.27 4.82
CA LEU A 812 -19.80 4.41 5.62
C LEU A 812 -18.54 4.04 4.82
N VAL A 813 -17.45 4.75 5.10
CA VAL A 813 -16.07 4.36 4.74
C VAL A 813 -15.19 4.54 5.96
N ASN A 814 -14.43 3.49 6.32
CA ASN A 814 -13.48 3.54 7.43
C ASN A 814 -12.14 4.10 6.94
N VAL A 815 -11.51 4.98 7.71
CA VAL A 815 -10.22 5.61 7.44
C VAL A 815 -9.27 5.23 8.59
N LEU A 816 -8.33 4.36 8.29
CA LEU A 816 -7.35 3.84 9.23
C LEU A 816 -6.01 4.55 9.05
N ARG A 817 -5.36 4.90 10.15
CA ARG A 817 -3.93 5.26 10.18
C ARG A 817 -3.20 4.22 10.99
N LEU A 818 -2.23 3.56 10.36
CA LEU A 818 -1.40 2.59 11.05
C LEU A 818 -0.07 3.21 11.45
N GLU A 819 0.52 2.67 12.51
CA GLU A 819 1.88 2.94 12.94
C GLU A 819 2.89 2.71 11.80
N ARG A 820 3.79 3.68 11.57
CA ARG A 820 4.85 3.60 10.57
C ARG A 820 6.06 2.83 11.11
N TYR A 821 6.99 2.44 10.24
CA TYR A 821 8.23 1.77 10.67
C TYR A 821 9.05 2.62 11.64
N GLU A 822 9.17 3.92 11.39
CA GLU A 822 9.90 4.85 12.26
C GLU A 822 9.22 5.06 13.62
N ASP A 823 7.89 5.07 13.67
CA ASP A 823 7.17 5.13 14.95
C ASP A 823 7.55 3.91 15.82
N SER A 824 7.68 2.74 15.20
CA SER A 824 8.15 1.52 15.87
C SER A 824 9.59 1.63 16.36
N LEU A 825 10.47 2.29 15.60
CA LEU A 825 11.87 2.53 15.99
C LEU A 825 11.98 3.57 17.10
N ASP A 826 11.24 4.68 17.01
CA ASP A 826 11.24 5.74 18.02
C ASP A 826 10.63 5.27 19.34
N ALA A 827 9.66 4.37 19.25
CA ALA A 827 9.10 3.65 20.38
C ALA A 827 10.15 2.78 21.12
N LEU A 828 11.31 2.46 20.56
CA LEU A 828 12.34 1.67 21.26
C LEU A 828 12.78 2.38 22.55
N GLU A 829 12.54 1.73 23.68
CA GLU A 829 12.99 2.19 24.98
C GLU A 829 14.37 1.62 25.31
N LEU A 830 15.38 2.50 25.44
CA LEU A 830 16.73 2.09 25.81
C LEU A 830 16.84 1.86 27.33
N PRO A 831 17.66 0.90 27.81
CA PRO A 831 17.94 0.76 29.23
C PRO A 831 18.63 2.02 29.78
N GLY A 832 18.36 2.39 31.05
CA GLY A 832 19.01 3.54 31.67
C GLY A 832 20.52 3.31 31.90
N GLU A 833 21.32 4.37 31.85
CA GLU A 833 22.81 4.30 32.00
C GLU A 833 23.27 3.50 33.23
N THR A 834 22.51 3.52 34.32
CA THR A 834 22.85 2.87 35.59
C THR A 834 22.66 1.34 35.54
N ALA A 835 21.65 0.85 34.81
CA ALA A 835 21.42 -0.58 34.61
C ALA A 835 22.46 -1.18 33.65
N ALA A 836 22.88 -0.39 32.65
CA ALA A 836 23.90 -0.73 31.67
C ALA A 836 25.32 -0.89 32.26
N ARG A 837 25.66 -0.12 33.31
CA ARG A 837 26.96 -0.17 34.00
C ARG A 837 27.13 -1.34 34.99
N ASN A 838 26.02 -1.89 35.49
CA ASN A 838 26.04 -2.98 36.48
C ASN A 838 26.02 -4.39 35.86
N ALA A 839 25.92 -4.49 34.54
CA ALA A 839 26.16 -5.73 33.81
C ALA A 839 27.68 -5.87 33.61
N GLY A 840 28.28 -6.97 34.12
CA GLY A 840 29.73 -7.21 34.01
C GLY A 840 30.26 -7.18 32.56
N GLN A 841 31.60 -7.22 32.40
CA GLN A 841 32.27 -7.28 31.10
C GLN A 841 31.75 -8.46 30.27
N LEU A 842 30.83 -8.19 29.35
CA LEU A 842 30.33 -9.14 28.38
C LEU A 842 31.27 -9.18 27.19
N SER A 843 31.34 -10.33 26.51
CA SER A 843 32.09 -10.42 25.26
C SER A 843 31.42 -9.53 24.19
N PHE A 844 32.20 -9.04 23.22
CA PHE A 844 31.69 -8.24 22.10
C PHE A 844 30.60 -8.94 21.27
N ALA A 845 30.57 -10.27 21.23
CA ALA A 845 29.49 -11.00 20.60
C ALA A 845 28.20 -10.92 21.44
N ASP A 846 28.31 -10.91 22.77
CA ASP A 846 27.19 -11.00 23.69
C ASP A 846 26.60 -9.64 24.07
N ALA A 847 27.41 -8.57 24.12
CA ALA A 847 26.96 -7.25 24.57
C ALA A 847 25.89 -6.62 23.65
N PRO A 848 26.03 -6.67 22.31
CA PRO A 848 25.00 -6.17 21.40
C PRO A 848 23.78 -7.10 21.31
N LEU A 849 23.99 -8.42 21.34
CA LEU A 849 22.91 -9.40 21.37
C LEU A 849 22.04 -9.23 22.63
N ARG A 850 22.66 -8.99 23.79
CA ARG A 850 21.96 -8.66 25.03
C ARG A 850 21.25 -7.32 24.94
N TYR A 851 21.83 -6.32 24.29
CA TYR A 851 21.21 -5.01 24.13
C TYR A 851 19.97 -5.06 23.23
N VAL A 852 20.09 -5.71 22.07
CA VAL A 852 18.99 -6.03 21.15
C VAL A 852 17.92 -6.82 21.89
N HIS A 853 18.35 -7.83 22.67
CA HIS A 853 17.47 -8.60 23.52
C HIS A 853 16.83 -7.73 24.61
N GLU A 854 17.50 -6.78 25.26
CA GLU A 854 16.93 -5.92 26.31
C GLU A 854 16.01 -4.81 25.73
N ALA A 855 16.30 -4.30 24.54
CA ALA A 855 15.45 -3.34 23.83
C ALA A 855 14.15 -4.01 23.32
N THR A 856 14.18 -5.32 23.08
CA THR A 856 13.03 -6.12 22.63
C THR A 856 12.37 -6.94 23.76
N ALA A 857 13.11 -7.25 24.82
CA ALA A 857 12.65 -7.95 26.01
C ALA A 857 12.22 -6.95 27.07
N GLY A 858 10.91 -6.78 27.20
CA GLY A 858 10.38 -6.29 28.47
C GLY A 858 9.99 -4.82 28.57
N LYS A 859 9.86 -4.02 27.50
CA LYS A 859 9.22 -2.67 27.56
C LYS A 859 7.96 -2.42 26.68
N PRO A 860 7.00 -1.58 27.14
CA PRO A 860 5.58 -1.53 26.69
C PRO A 860 5.31 -0.92 25.31
N SER A 861 6.27 -0.28 24.67
CA SER A 861 6.04 0.62 23.55
C SER A 861 5.98 -0.03 22.16
N ILE A 862 6.70 -1.14 21.93
CA ILE A 862 6.80 -1.80 20.60
C ILE A 862 5.99 -3.11 20.47
N THR A 863 5.63 -3.70 21.61
CA THR A 863 4.92 -4.99 21.70
C THR A 863 3.66 -4.78 22.52
N LEU A 864 2.51 -5.30 22.05
CA LEU A 864 1.29 -5.26 22.85
C LEU A 864 1.51 -6.09 24.12
N ARG A 865 1.15 -5.55 25.29
CA ARG A 865 1.31 -6.25 26.57
C ARG A 865 0.03 -6.41 27.37
N HIS A 866 0.12 -7.29 28.35
CA HIS A 866 -0.86 -7.43 29.40
C HIS A 866 -1.16 -6.11 30.12
N GLU A 867 -0.18 -5.22 30.36
CA GLU A 867 -0.44 -3.93 31.02
C GLU A 867 -1.25 -2.97 30.14
N GLN A 868 -0.91 -2.86 28.84
CA GLN A 868 -1.67 -2.04 27.89
C GLN A 868 -3.09 -2.56 27.70
N LEU A 869 -3.25 -3.89 27.71
CA LEU A 869 -4.56 -4.53 27.67
C LEU A 869 -5.34 -4.37 28.97
N ALA A 870 -4.71 -4.08 30.11
CA ALA A 870 -5.43 -3.74 31.34
C ALA A 870 -6.04 -2.32 31.29
N HIS A 871 -5.43 -1.41 30.53
CA HIS A 871 -5.88 -0.02 30.37
C HIS A 871 -6.06 0.35 28.90
N PRO A 872 -6.99 -0.32 28.18
CA PRO A 872 -7.04 -0.25 26.73
C PRO A 872 -7.38 1.14 26.18
N PHE A 873 -7.99 2.01 27.00
CA PHE A 873 -8.40 3.36 26.58
C PHE A 873 -7.33 4.43 26.83
N ALA A 874 -6.29 4.11 27.61
CA ALA A 874 -5.17 4.99 27.92
C ALA A 874 -3.89 4.60 27.17
N CYS A 875 -3.97 3.58 26.30
CA CYS A 875 -2.82 3.07 25.58
C CYS A 875 -2.27 4.11 24.60
N THR A 876 -0.96 4.37 24.74
CA THR A 876 -0.20 5.25 23.87
C THR A 876 1.11 4.60 23.46
N ILE A 877 1.68 5.08 22.35
CA ILE A 877 3.05 4.76 21.94
C ILE A 877 3.86 6.05 21.79
N PRO A 878 5.16 6.04 22.13
CA PRO A 878 6.06 7.14 21.77
C PRO A 878 6.15 7.27 20.25
N GLN A 879 6.12 8.51 19.77
CA GLN A 879 6.40 8.85 18.37
C GLN A 879 7.14 10.18 18.34
N THR A 880 7.82 10.47 17.23
CA THR A 880 8.42 11.78 17.03
C THR A 880 7.64 12.56 16.00
N LEU A 881 6.88 13.55 16.44
CA LEU A 881 6.10 14.42 15.56
C LEU A 881 6.79 15.79 15.47
N HIS A 882 7.11 16.24 14.26
CA HIS A 882 7.86 17.49 14.04
C HIS A 882 9.16 17.54 14.86
N GLY A 883 9.87 16.40 14.95
CA GLY A 883 11.12 16.26 15.70
C GLY A 883 10.99 16.40 17.23
N ALA A 884 9.78 16.43 17.78
CA ALA A 884 9.54 16.43 19.22
C ALA A 884 8.95 15.09 19.67
N PRO A 885 9.44 14.50 20.78
CA PRO A 885 8.84 13.31 21.34
C PRO A 885 7.42 13.63 21.79
N THR A 886 6.46 12.85 21.31
CA THR A 886 5.05 12.94 21.67
C THR A 886 4.47 11.55 21.86
N LEU A 887 3.24 11.45 22.37
CA LEU A 887 2.54 10.20 22.58
C LEU A 887 1.39 10.10 21.59
N ALA A 888 1.44 9.09 20.71
CA ALA A 888 0.34 8.72 19.83
C ALA A 888 -0.67 7.89 20.63
N LYS A 889 -1.96 8.20 20.53
CA LYS A 889 -3.02 7.33 21.06
C LYS A 889 -3.12 6.08 20.19
N VAL A 890 -3.33 4.92 20.82
CA VAL A 890 -3.62 3.66 20.13
C VAL A 890 -5.11 3.37 20.21
N ASP A 891 -5.74 3.11 19.07
CA ASP A 891 -7.09 2.53 19.01
C ASP A 891 -6.97 1.01 19.17
N LEU A 892 -6.96 0.55 20.43
CA LEU A 892 -6.85 -0.87 20.74
C LEU A 892 -8.08 -1.67 20.31
N LEU A 893 -9.27 -1.05 20.23
CA LEU A 893 -10.44 -1.72 19.68
C LEU A 893 -10.21 -2.07 18.22
N ALA A 894 -9.86 -1.08 17.39
CA ALA A 894 -9.59 -1.29 15.97
C ALA A 894 -8.42 -2.25 15.75
N THR A 895 -7.34 -2.10 16.54
CA THR A 895 -6.18 -3.01 16.50
C THR A 895 -6.59 -4.46 16.77
N CYS A 896 -7.37 -4.70 17.83
CA CYS A 896 -7.83 -6.05 18.17
C CYS A 896 -8.78 -6.61 17.10
N LEU A 897 -9.70 -5.80 16.57
CA LEU A 897 -10.62 -6.22 15.50
C LEU A 897 -9.85 -6.70 14.27
N LEU A 898 -8.84 -5.95 13.80
CA LEU A 898 -8.01 -6.35 12.66
C LEU A 898 -7.23 -7.63 12.95
N LEU A 899 -6.51 -7.69 14.07
CA LEU A 899 -5.66 -8.83 14.40
C LEU A 899 -6.45 -10.09 14.69
N LEU A 900 -7.68 -9.99 15.20
CA LEU A 900 -8.57 -11.13 15.41
C LEU A 900 -9.35 -11.52 14.15
N GLY A 901 -9.34 -10.68 13.10
CA GLY A 901 -10.10 -10.90 11.86
C GLY A 901 -11.60 -10.65 12.03
N LEU A 902 -11.99 -9.72 12.90
CA LEU A 902 -13.37 -9.41 13.26
C LEU A 902 -13.86 -8.16 12.53
N HIS A 903 -15.03 -8.27 11.90
CA HIS A 903 -15.70 -7.17 11.19
C HIS A 903 -16.88 -6.67 12.02
N PRO A 904 -16.87 -5.42 12.52
CA PRO A 904 -17.88 -4.93 13.45
C PRO A 904 -19.26 -4.84 12.78
N VAL A 905 -20.28 -5.36 13.46
CA VAL A 905 -21.70 -5.26 13.11
C VAL A 905 -22.37 -4.19 13.96
N ARG A 906 -22.16 -4.22 15.28
CA ARG A 906 -22.68 -3.23 16.23
C ARG A 906 -21.60 -2.88 17.25
N VAL A 907 -21.45 -1.60 17.57
CA VAL A 907 -20.54 -1.12 18.62
C VAL A 907 -21.33 -0.29 19.64
N ARG A 908 -21.04 -0.47 20.92
CA ARG A 908 -21.70 0.24 22.04
C ARG A 908 -20.66 0.63 23.10
N GLU A 909 -20.76 1.85 23.59
CA GLU A 909 -20.08 2.28 24.81
C GLU A 909 -21.09 2.32 25.96
N VAL A 910 -20.75 1.68 27.08
CA VAL A 910 -21.59 1.63 28.27
C VAL A 910 -20.78 2.06 29.48
N ALA A 911 -21.36 2.97 30.27
CA ALA A 911 -20.78 3.41 31.53
C ALA A 911 -21.38 2.61 32.72
N ARG A 912 -20.52 2.00 33.51
CA ARG A 912 -20.84 1.27 34.74
C ARG A 912 -20.65 2.15 35.97
N LYS A 913 -21.75 2.75 36.45
CA LYS A 913 -21.76 3.80 37.48
C LYS A 913 -21.20 3.39 38.85
N ASP A 914 -21.13 2.10 39.17
CA ASP A 914 -20.60 1.54 40.42
C ASP A 914 -19.07 1.32 40.41
N LYS A 915 -18.36 1.71 39.35
CA LYS A 915 -16.91 1.52 39.20
C LYS A 915 -16.13 2.84 39.09
N VAL A 916 -14.88 2.81 39.55
CA VAL A 916 -13.93 3.94 39.50
C VAL A 916 -13.53 4.26 38.06
N SER A 917 -13.27 3.24 37.23
CA SER A 917 -13.28 3.39 35.77
C SER A 917 -14.54 2.74 35.21
N PRO A 918 -15.55 3.54 34.82
CA PRO A 918 -16.84 3.00 34.44
C PRO A 918 -16.91 2.54 32.97
N ARG A 919 -15.84 2.68 32.17
CA ARG A 919 -15.94 2.61 30.72
C ARG A 919 -15.85 1.17 30.18
N TYR A 920 -16.85 0.76 29.41
CA TYR A 920 -16.87 -0.49 28.65
C TYR A 920 -17.17 -0.18 27.18
N VAL A 921 -16.42 -0.81 26.28
CA VAL A 921 -16.70 -0.75 24.84
C VAL A 921 -16.92 -2.16 24.32
N PHE A 922 -18.10 -2.39 23.76
CA PHE A 922 -18.54 -3.66 23.19
C PHE A 922 -18.58 -3.57 21.67
N ALA A 923 -18.11 -4.60 20.99
CA ALA A 923 -18.22 -4.79 19.55
C ALA A 923 -18.75 -6.19 19.26
N GLU A 924 -19.99 -6.27 18.77
CA GLU A 924 -20.50 -7.47 18.11
C GLU A 924 -19.95 -7.49 16.68
N ALA A 925 -19.30 -8.59 16.29
CA ALA A 925 -18.54 -8.66 15.05
C ALA A 925 -18.61 -10.04 14.40
N ARG A 926 -18.45 -10.09 13.07
CA ARG A 926 -18.37 -11.35 12.30
C ARG A 926 -16.91 -11.77 12.08
N PRO A 927 -16.51 -13.00 12.45
CA PRO A 927 -15.19 -13.51 12.12
C PRO A 927 -15.08 -13.71 10.61
N ASN A 928 -14.06 -13.12 9.99
CA ASN A 928 -13.84 -13.14 8.54
C ASN A 928 -15.10 -12.73 7.74
N GLY A 929 -15.96 -11.89 8.32
CA GLY A 929 -17.26 -11.47 7.75
C GLY A 929 -18.16 -12.60 7.25
N ARG A 930 -18.06 -13.79 7.87
CA ARG A 930 -18.94 -14.93 7.60
C ARG A 930 -20.34 -14.63 8.14
N PRO A 931 -21.39 -14.62 7.31
CA PRO A 931 -22.75 -14.42 7.78
C PRO A 931 -23.19 -15.60 8.66
N GLY A 932 -23.79 -15.32 9.82
CA GLY A 932 -24.38 -16.32 10.72
C GLY A 932 -23.59 -16.63 12.00
N GLU A 933 -22.29 -16.37 12.02
CA GLU A 933 -21.45 -16.51 13.22
C GLU A 933 -21.15 -15.12 13.79
N LEU A 934 -21.46 -14.90 15.07
CA LEU A 934 -21.20 -13.64 15.77
C LEU A 934 -20.25 -13.88 16.94
N HIS A 935 -19.23 -13.04 17.01
CA HIS A 935 -18.34 -12.89 18.15
C HIS A 935 -18.71 -11.61 18.88
N LEU A 936 -18.57 -11.62 20.20
CA LEU A 936 -18.60 -10.40 21.01
C LEU A 936 -17.17 -10.11 21.46
N LEU A 937 -16.71 -8.88 21.28
CA LEU A 937 -15.48 -8.38 21.87
C LEU A 937 -15.85 -7.27 22.85
N PHE A 938 -15.29 -7.29 24.04
CA PHE A 938 -15.39 -6.14 24.95
C PHE A 938 -14.06 -5.76 25.58
N LEU A 939 -13.85 -4.46 25.68
CA LEU A 939 -12.71 -3.84 26.32
C LEU A 939 -13.18 -3.03 27.53
N ARG A 940 -12.40 -3.07 28.61
CA ARG A 940 -12.63 -2.33 29.85
C ARG A 940 -11.32 -2.05 30.57
N ASP A 941 -11.32 -1.09 31.49
CA ASP A 941 -10.20 -0.97 32.42
C ASP A 941 -10.26 -2.04 33.51
N CYS A 942 -9.14 -2.68 33.80
CA CYS A 942 -8.99 -3.74 34.80
C CYS A 942 -8.11 -3.26 35.96
N ASP A 943 -8.38 -3.75 37.18
CA ASP A 943 -7.50 -3.55 38.35
C ASP A 943 -6.60 -4.77 38.52
N ASP A 944 -5.33 -4.61 38.14
CA ASP A 944 -4.33 -5.67 38.20
C ASP A 944 -3.82 -5.96 39.62
N ALA A 945 -4.21 -5.17 40.63
CA ALA A 945 -3.81 -5.39 42.02
C ALA A 945 -4.58 -6.53 42.72
N LEU A 946 -5.68 -6.99 42.12
CA LEU A 946 -6.57 -7.99 42.74
C LEU A 946 -6.15 -9.42 42.39
N VAL A 947 -6.00 -10.25 43.43
CA VAL A 947 -5.64 -11.67 43.31
C VAL A 947 -6.47 -12.53 44.27
N GLY A 948 -6.68 -13.81 43.94
CA GLY A 948 -7.40 -14.75 44.80
C GLY A 948 -8.91 -14.51 44.90
N GLU A 949 -9.47 -14.65 46.11
CA GLU A 949 -10.92 -14.55 46.36
C GLU A 949 -11.54 -13.17 46.03
N PRO A 950 -10.89 -12.02 46.32
CA PRO A 950 -11.36 -10.70 45.88
C PRO A 950 -11.56 -10.60 44.36
N LEU A 951 -10.60 -11.12 43.57
CA LEU A 951 -10.68 -11.14 42.11
C LEU A 951 -11.86 -12.00 41.63
N ARG A 952 -12.08 -13.16 42.25
CA ARG A 952 -13.20 -14.06 41.92
C ARG A 952 -14.56 -13.39 42.15
N LYS A 953 -14.77 -12.77 43.31
CA LYS A 953 -16.04 -12.07 43.62
C LYS A 953 -16.29 -10.91 42.67
N GLN A 954 -15.25 -10.16 42.31
CA GLN A 954 -15.36 -9.10 41.31
C GLN A 954 -15.75 -9.67 39.94
N ALA A 955 -15.13 -10.77 39.52
CA ALA A 955 -15.43 -11.42 38.24
C ALA A 955 -16.87 -11.95 38.18
N GLU A 956 -17.37 -12.56 39.26
CA GLU A 956 -18.77 -13.05 39.36
C GLU A 956 -19.77 -11.88 39.27
N ALA A 957 -19.53 -10.80 40.02
CA ALA A 957 -20.36 -9.58 39.96
C ALA A 957 -20.25 -8.86 38.60
N GLU A 958 -19.11 -8.99 37.92
CA GLU A 958 -18.90 -8.47 36.58
C GLU A 958 -19.65 -9.29 35.53
N MET A 959 -19.58 -10.61 35.56
CA MET A 959 -20.36 -11.47 34.68
C MET A 959 -21.86 -11.23 34.82
N ALA A 960 -22.38 -11.16 36.05
CA ALA A 960 -23.81 -10.91 36.26
C ALA A 960 -24.28 -9.56 35.66
N TRP A 961 -23.43 -8.53 35.73
CA TRP A 961 -23.72 -7.24 35.11
C TRP A 961 -23.59 -7.28 33.58
N LEU A 962 -22.61 -8.02 33.07
CA LEU A 962 -22.39 -8.22 31.63
C LEU A 962 -23.59 -8.94 31.00
N ASP A 963 -24.11 -9.99 31.63
CA ASP A 963 -25.29 -10.73 31.14
C ASP A 963 -26.48 -9.79 30.95
N GLN A 964 -26.81 -8.97 31.97
CA GLN A 964 -27.91 -8.00 31.89
C GLN A 964 -27.65 -6.87 30.88
N THR A 965 -26.39 -6.43 30.78
CA THR A 965 -26.03 -5.32 29.91
C THR A 965 -26.04 -5.74 28.44
N ILE A 966 -25.49 -6.90 28.12
CA ILE A 966 -25.43 -7.40 26.75
C ILE A 966 -26.84 -7.72 26.24
N ASP A 967 -27.71 -8.30 27.09
CA ASP A 967 -29.12 -8.50 26.74
C ASP A 967 -29.83 -7.17 26.46
N ARG A 968 -29.63 -6.16 27.32
CA ARG A 968 -30.20 -4.83 27.10
C ARG A 968 -29.71 -4.13 25.83
N GLU A 969 -28.41 -4.17 25.56
CA GLU A 969 -27.79 -3.40 24.47
C GLU A 969 -27.86 -4.12 23.11
N PHE A 970 -27.84 -5.45 23.10
CA PHE A 970 -27.74 -6.27 21.90
C PHE A 970 -28.90 -7.26 21.70
N GLY A 971 -29.75 -7.46 22.70
CA GLY A 971 -30.88 -8.41 22.66
C GLY A 971 -30.46 -9.88 22.64
N ARG A 972 -29.31 -10.19 23.25
CA ARG A 972 -28.67 -11.52 23.24
C ARG A 972 -28.00 -11.80 24.57
N ALA A 973 -27.87 -13.07 24.94
CA ALA A 973 -27.03 -13.48 26.06
C ALA A 973 -25.58 -13.72 25.59
N PRO A 974 -24.57 -13.60 26.48
CA PRO A 974 -23.18 -13.92 26.13
C PRO A 974 -22.97 -15.34 25.58
N GLY A 975 -23.80 -16.30 26.00
CA GLY A 975 -23.78 -17.68 25.51
C GLY A 975 -24.27 -17.86 24.06
N ASP A 976 -24.95 -16.87 23.49
CA ASP A 976 -25.43 -16.90 22.10
C ASP A 976 -24.32 -16.56 21.08
N TYR A 977 -23.19 -16.04 21.56
CA TYR A 977 -22.02 -15.74 20.74
C TYR A 977 -21.11 -16.96 20.62
N ALA A 978 -20.54 -17.18 19.44
CA ALA A 978 -19.61 -18.28 19.21
C ALA A 978 -18.32 -18.11 20.01
N VAL A 979 -17.85 -16.87 20.17
CA VAL A 979 -16.73 -16.50 21.03
C VAL A 979 -17.00 -15.15 21.69
N VAL A 980 -16.73 -15.06 22.99
CA VAL A 980 -16.71 -13.80 23.74
C VAL A 980 -15.27 -13.44 24.10
N TRP A 981 -14.71 -12.46 23.40
CA TRP A 981 -13.37 -11.92 23.61
C TRP A 981 -13.38 -10.85 24.69
N TYR A 982 -12.41 -10.95 25.61
CA TYR A 982 -12.21 -9.95 26.64
C TYR A 982 -10.73 -9.74 26.95
N ASN A 983 -10.40 -8.50 27.33
CA ASN A 983 -9.06 -8.18 27.80
C ASN A 983 -8.86 -8.72 29.24
N ARG A 984 -7.68 -9.30 29.49
CA ARG A 984 -7.21 -9.92 30.73
C ARG A 984 -7.95 -11.20 31.16
N ASN A 985 -7.20 -12.18 31.65
CA ASN A 985 -7.72 -13.37 32.32
C ASN A 985 -8.20 -13.03 33.74
N ALA A 986 -9.36 -12.39 33.86
CA ALA A 986 -10.13 -12.51 35.09
C ALA A 986 -11.00 -13.77 34.97
N VAL A 987 -11.48 -14.28 36.11
CA VAL A 987 -12.22 -15.54 36.31
C VAL A 987 -13.63 -15.52 35.67
N LEU A 988 -13.79 -14.79 34.55
CA LEU A 988 -15.00 -14.70 33.74
C LEU A 988 -15.23 -16.04 33.03
N SER A 989 -15.88 -16.98 33.73
CA SER A 989 -16.24 -18.27 33.19
C SER A 989 -17.53 -18.17 32.34
N SER A 990 -17.40 -17.67 31.11
CA SER A 990 -18.40 -17.94 30.06
C SER A 990 -18.01 -19.24 29.34
N PRO A 991 -18.96 -20.13 28.99
CA PRO A 991 -18.67 -21.35 28.22
C PRO A 991 -17.87 -21.07 26.92
N ASN A 992 -18.08 -19.90 26.31
CA ASN A 992 -17.46 -19.47 25.06
C ASN A 992 -16.47 -18.30 25.26
N GLY A 993 -16.07 -18.02 26.50
CA GLY A 993 -15.19 -16.92 26.86
C GLY A 993 -13.72 -17.19 26.50
N ARG A 994 -13.04 -16.19 25.93
CA ARG A 994 -11.61 -16.26 25.60
C ARG A 994 -10.91 -14.94 25.87
N SER A 995 -9.82 -14.99 26.64
CA SER A 995 -8.94 -13.82 26.75
C SER A 995 -8.27 -13.53 25.39
N LEU A 996 -8.31 -12.27 24.97
CA LEU A 996 -7.71 -11.84 23.71
C LEU A 996 -6.19 -11.68 23.81
N ASP A 997 -5.64 -11.51 25.01
CA ASP A 997 -4.22 -11.22 25.24
C ASP A 997 -3.26 -12.18 24.51
N PRO A 998 -3.30 -13.52 24.72
CA PRO A 998 -2.33 -14.41 24.08
C PRO A 998 -2.45 -14.42 22.56
N ASP A 999 -3.66 -14.26 22.02
CA ASP A 999 -3.89 -14.27 20.58
C ASP A 999 -3.41 -12.98 19.92
N VAL A 1000 -3.80 -11.82 20.46
CA VAL A 1000 -3.44 -10.52 19.87
C VAL A 1000 -1.94 -10.26 20.00
N ILE A 1001 -1.34 -10.55 21.17
CA ILE A 1001 0.11 -10.40 21.40
C ILE A 1001 0.91 -11.29 20.43
N ARG A 1002 0.53 -12.58 20.30
CA ARG A 1002 1.19 -13.50 19.38
C ARG A 1002 1.07 -13.03 17.93
N ARG A 1003 -0.12 -12.61 17.50
CA ARG A 1003 -0.36 -12.16 16.11
C ARG A 1003 0.34 -10.84 15.80
N MET A 1004 0.53 -9.96 16.78
CA MET A 1004 1.28 -8.72 16.61
C MET A 1004 2.74 -9.00 16.21
N LEU A 1005 3.36 -10.01 16.83
CA LEU A 1005 4.80 -10.32 16.71
C LEU A 1005 5.11 -11.48 15.77
N GLU A 1006 4.10 -12.09 15.17
CA GLU A 1006 4.30 -13.18 14.23
C GLU A 1006 5.08 -12.65 13.01
N ARG A 1007 6.30 -13.17 12.82
CA ARG A 1007 7.19 -12.86 11.69
C ARG A 1007 6.62 -13.37 10.37
N ALA A 1008 7.07 -12.79 9.26
CA ALA A 1008 6.81 -13.40 7.97
C ALA A 1008 7.47 -14.79 7.93
N PRO A 1009 6.87 -15.79 7.25
CA PRO A 1009 7.56 -17.05 7.04
C PRO A 1009 8.88 -16.74 6.32
N LYS A 1010 10.00 -17.01 6.99
CA LYS A 1010 11.31 -16.93 6.34
C LYS A 1010 11.27 -17.89 5.16
N GLU A 1011 11.46 -17.38 3.94
CA GLU A 1011 11.80 -18.27 2.82
C GLU A 1011 12.99 -19.09 3.32
N ARG A 1012 12.80 -20.40 3.44
CA ARG A 1012 13.94 -21.29 3.55
C ARG A 1012 14.62 -21.14 2.20
N GLY A 1013 15.71 -20.39 2.17
CA GLY A 1013 16.63 -20.45 1.05
C GLY A 1013 16.90 -21.92 0.80
N ALA A 1014 16.48 -22.40 -0.37
CA ALA A 1014 16.87 -23.72 -0.85
C ALA A 1014 18.27 -23.60 -1.45
#